data_AF-A0A7R9HRE0-F1
#
_entry.id   AF-A0A7R9HRE0-F1
#
_cell.length_a   1.000
_cell.length_b   1.000
_cell.length_c   1.000
_cell.angle_alpha   90.00
_cell.angle_beta   90.00
_cell.angle_gamma   90.00
#
_symmetry.space_group_name_H-M   'P 1'
#
loop_
_entity.id
_entity.type
_entity.pdbx_description
1 polymer ?
#
loop_
_entity_poly.entity_id
_entity_poly.type
_entity_poly.pdbx_seq_one_letter_code
_entity_poly.pdbx_strand_id
1 'polypeptide(L)'
;MKADRVPVCAGAVISGREADKEIVPLVQGYKDAAETSEMDEEIRGHHIAKLDPLGISSADLDDKDPPELLYSHYAFEEADMDRIFKLPSTTFIGGKEKSLSLREILRRLENAYCRHIGVEFMFINSLEQCNWIRQKLESPGITELTNDEKRLILARLTRATGFEAFLARKWSSEKRFGLEGCEILIPAMKQVIDKSTELGVESIVMGMPHRGRLNVLANVCRKPLEQIFTQFAALESADDGSGDVKYHLGTYIERLNRVTNKNIRLAVVANPSHLEAVDPVVQGKTRAEQFYRGDGEGKKVMSIILHGDAAFAGQGIVYETFHLSDLPDYTTHGTIHIVANNQIGFTTDPRHSRSSPYCTDVARVVNAPIFHVNSDDPESVMHVCKIAAEWRATFHKDVVIDIVCYRRNGHNEIDEPMFTQPLMYRKIKNTKPALDKYAEKLTSEGVVTPEEVKDVRDKYESICEASYQNARKETHIKYKDWLDSPWSGFFEGKDPLQVSPTGVKEDTLVHIGKRFSSPPPNAAEFVIHKGIERILRARMDMVDSRQVDWALGEAMAFGSLLKEGVHVRLSGQDVERGTFSHRHHVLHHQSVDKATYKPLCHLYPDQGPYFVCNSSLSEFGVLGFELGYSMTNPNALVCWEAQFGDFNNTAQCIIDQFISSGQAKWVRQSGLVMLQPHGLEGMGPEHSSARLERFLQMSSDDPDYFPPESEEFAVRQLHDINWIVANCSTPANVFHILRRQIALPFRKPLILMTPKSLLRHPEARSSFDEMIENTEFLRVISDDGPVNNNPESVKKVIFCSGKVFYDLRKARKEKQLDESIAIARVEQISPFPYDLVKKQCMKYPNADVCWAQEEHKNQGSWTYVQPRFQTALNGTRDVEPGPAPEQTSLFSKLFGSRKPQLKEPESLLLHPPTPTLRTISLLPSSCLSSWVSFSNISSNPPHFLLLPHHHQPSHSQPTKLGANCPDPVPSLFVLVLTSLASAADLVSAEIQLNLPQVTQIPRVLGTVLRTPPLAELISHKSNSRNTPHNTVQEQLSRATIFSSCHHFIMLDDQQLPPRLQVAKCNIYENWLHY
;
A
#
# COMPACT_ATOMS: atom_id res chain seq x y z
N MET A 1 3.59 53.47 -2.37
CA MET A 1 2.74 54.35 -3.21
C MET A 1 1.36 53.72 -3.23
N LYS A 2 0.34 54.41 -2.71
CA LYS A 2 -0.70 55.11 -3.50
C LYS A 2 -1.39 54.22 -4.52
N ALA A 3 -2.68 53.97 -4.30
CA ALA A 3 -3.62 53.47 -5.29
C ALA A 3 -4.09 54.60 -6.21
N ASP A 4 -4.66 54.25 -7.36
CA ASP A 4 -5.57 55.10 -8.12
C ASP A 4 -6.75 54.28 -8.66
N ARG A 5 -7.82 54.98 -9.03
CA ARG A 5 -9.16 54.47 -9.42
C ARG A 5 -9.57 55.09 -10.78
N VAL A 6 -10.84 54.89 -11.16
CA VAL A 6 -11.66 55.78 -12.02
C VAL A 6 -11.51 55.54 -13.55
N PRO A 7 -12.57 55.66 -14.38
CA PRO A 7 -14.03 55.71 -14.12
C PRO A 7 -14.84 54.58 -14.82
N VAL A 8 -16.12 54.47 -14.44
CA VAL A 8 -17.21 54.25 -15.41
C VAL A 8 -18.25 55.35 -15.17
N CYS A 9 -18.68 56.05 -16.23
CA CYS A 9 -19.64 57.16 -16.14
C CYS A 9 -20.93 56.87 -16.92
N ALA A 10 -22.01 57.49 -16.46
CA ALA A 10 -23.39 57.18 -16.86
C ALA A 10 -23.84 57.80 -18.21
N GLY A 11 -24.95 57.26 -18.72
CA GLY A 11 -25.89 57.92 -19.65
C GLY A 11 -27.33 57.62 -19.19
N ALA A 12 -28.27 58.54 -19.37
CA ALA A 12 -29.57 58.47 -18.68
C ALA A 12 -30.73 59.20 -19.41
N VAL A 13 -31.94 59.09 -18.81
CA VAL A 13 -33.18 59.89 -19.01
C VAL A 13 -34.26 59.34 -19.98
N ILE A 14 -35.15 58.52 -19.39
CA ILE A 14 -36.64 58.65 -19.34
C ILE A 14 -37.43 59.04 -20.62
N SER A 15 -38.36 58.18 -21.05
CA SER A 15 -39.81 58.52 -21.12
C SER A 15 -40.74 57.30 -21.35
N GLY A 16 -41.92 57.27 -20.71
CA GLY A 16 -43.12 56.58 -21.23
C GLY A 16 -43.70 55.38 -20.46
N ARG A 17 -44.82 55.62 -19.75
CA ARG A 17 -45.83 54.67 -19.23
C ARG A 17 -45.45 53.79 -18.03
N GLU A 18 -46.47 53.48 -17.22
CA GLU A 18 -46.37 52.83 -15.91
C GLU A 18 -47.01 51.43 -15.96
N ALA A 19 -46.22 50.39 -15.68
CA ALA A 19 -46.67 49.02 -15.45
C ALA A 19 -45.64 48.20 -14.65
N ASP A 20 -44.36 48.23 -15.05
CA ASP A 20 -43.39 47.16 -14.73
C ASP A 20 -42.67 47.24 -13.37
N LYS A 21 -43.14 48.05 -12.40
CA LYS A 21 -42.40 48.29 -11.15
C LYS A 21 -42.35 47.11 -10.16
N GLU A 22 -43.33 46.20 -10.19
CA GLU A 22 -43.31 44.97 -9.37
C GLU A 22 -42.71 43.77 -10.11
N ILE A 23 -42.66 43.82 -11.45
CA ILE A 23 -42.18 42.70 -12.28
C ILE A 23 -40.65 42.59 -12.22
N VAL A 24 -39.91 43.70 -12.18
CA VAL A 24 -38.42 43.66 -12.22
C VAL A 24 -37.79 42.92 -11.02
N PRO A 25 -38.21 43.14 -9.75
CA PRO A 25 -37.69 42.36 -8.62
C PRO A 25 -38.03 40.87 -8.71
N LEU A 26 -39.27 40.53 -9.11
CA LEU A 26 -39.71 39.14 -9.31
C LEU A 26 -38.90 38.46 -10.43
N VAL A 27 -38.74 39.10 -11.59
CA VAL A 27 -37.98 38.56 -12.73
C VAL A 27 -36.48 38.48 -12.45
N GLN A 28 -35.94 39.24 -11.48
CA GLN A 28 -34.59 38.99 -11.00
C GLN A 28 -34.55 37.80 -10.04
N GLY A 29 -35.41 37.78 -9.01
CA GLY A 29 -35.49 36.65 -8.06
C GLY A 29 -35.75 35.30 -8.73
N TYR A 30 -36.57 35.24 -9.78
CA TYR A 30 -36.78 34.02 -10.58
C TYR A 30 -35.54 33.60 -11.40
N LYS A 31 -34.66 34.54 -11.82
CA LYS A 31 -33.38 34.17 -12.44
C LYS A 31 -32.40 33.70 -11.40
N ASP A 32 -32.27 34.42 -10.29
CA ASP A 32 -31.40 34.05 -9.17
C ASP A 32 -31.80 32.63 -8.68
N ALA A 33 -33.10 32.34 -8.62
CA ALA A 33 -33.66 31.01 -8.37
C ALA A 33 -33.31 29.95 -9.43
N ALA A 34 -33.37 30.29 -10.73
CA ALA A 34 -32.98 29.36 -11.79
C ALA A 34 -31.46 29.08 -11.79
N GLU A 35 -30.63 30.10 -11.55
CA GLU A 35 -29.17 29.98 -11.41
C GLU A 35 -28.79 29.19 -10.14
N THR A 36 -29.57 29.33 -9.05
CA THR A 36 -29.39 28.53 -7.82
C THR A 36 -29.84 27.08 -8.02
N SER A 37 -30.97 26.85 -8.69
CA SER A 37 -31.45 25.49 -9.02
C SER A 37 -30.50 24.76 -9.96
N GLU A 38 -29.87 25.44 -10.93
CA GLU A 38 -28.81 24.87 -11.77
C GLU A 38 -27.58 24.48 -10.92
N MET A 39 -27.18 25.34 -9.97
CA MET A 39 -26.05 25.07 -9.07
C MET A 39 -26.32 23.95 -8.05
N ASP A 40 -27.52 23.82 -7.49
CA ASP A 40 -27.86 22.71 -6.58
C ASP A 40 -28.03 21.37 -7.31
N GLU A 41 -28.50 21.36 -8.57
CA GLU A 41 -28.48 20.16 -9.43
C GLU A 41 -27.04 19.70 -9.74
N GLU A 42 -26.12 20.63 -10.05
CA GLU A 42 -24.69 20.32 -10.21
C GLU A 42 -24.01 19.80 -8.93
N ILE A 43 -24.46 20.26 -7.75
CA ILE A 43 -23.86 19.93 -6.45
C ILE A 43 -24.49 18.68 -5.81
N ARG A 44 -25.76 18.36 -6.11
CA ARG A 44 -26.51 17.28 -5.43
C ARG A 44 -27.31 16.36 -6.34
N GLY A 45 -27.45 16.61 -7.64
CA GLY A 45 -28.26 15.77 -8.53
C GLY A 45 -27.89 14.28 -8.50
N HIS A 46 -26.62 13.98 -8.23
CA HIS A 46 -26.11 12.62 -8.01
C HIS A 46 -26.76 11.87 -6.82
N HIS A 47 -27.40 12.56 -5.87
CA HIS A 47 -28.15 11.96 -4.76
C HIS A 47 -29.47 11.30 -5.24
N ILE A 48 -30.18 11.93 -6.18
CA ILE A 48 -31.45 11.44 -6.76
C ILE A 48 -31.25 10.68 -8.09
N ALA A 49 -30.01 10.60 -8.57
CA ALA A 49 -29.66 9.87 -9.78
C ALA A 49 -30.05 8.39 -9.68
N LYS A 50 -30.57 7.84 -10.79
CA LYS A 50 -31.09 6.48 -10.94
C LYS A 50 -29.95 5.48 -11.16
N LEU A 51 -29.03 5.45 -10.19
CA LEU A 51 -27.75 4.74 -10.19
C LEU A 51 -27.88 3.24 -9.90
N ASP A 52 -28.69 2.86 -8.91
CA ASP A 52 -28.82 1.46 -8.49
C ASP A 52 -29.67 0.64 -9.48
N PRO A 53 -29.13 -0.42 -10.13
CA PRO A 53 -29.91 -1.30 -11.02
C PRO A 53 -30.98 -2.13 -10.29
N LEU A 54 -30.88 -2.25 -8.97
CA LEU A 54 -31.84 -2.95 -8.12
C LEU A 54 -32.95 -2.01 -7.62
N GLY A 55 -32.68 -0.72 -7.38
CA GLY A 55 -33.64 0.19 -6.74
C GLY A 55 -33.96 -0.23 -5.30
N ILE A 56 -32.91 -0.44 -4.50
CA ILE A 56 -32.90 -0.75 -3.06
C ILE A 56 -31.94 0.13 -2.25
N SER A 57 -31.05 0.90 -2.91
CA SER A 57 -30.12 1.83 -2.28
C SER A 57 -30.41 3.28 -2.66
N SER A 58 -30.36 4.18 -1.69
CA SER A 58 -30.29 5.64 -1.86
C SER A 58 -28.89 6.15 -1.51
N ALA A 59 -28.53 7.36 -1.94
CA ALA A 59 -27.22 7.96 -1.65
C ALA A 59 -27.07 8.30 -0.15
N ASP A 60 -28.02 9.05 0.42
CA ASP A 60 -28.01 9.48 1.82
C ASP A 60 -28.33 8.38 2.84
N LEU A 61 -28.62 7.17 2.37
CA LEU A 61 -29.06 6.01 3.16
C LEU A 61 -30.42 6.20 3.87
N ASP A 62 -31.17 7.26 3.56
CA ASP A 62 -32.61 7.39 3.82
C ASP A 62 -33.41 7.66 2.52
N ASP A 63 -34.74 7.56 2.58
CA ASP A 63 -35.63 7.59 1.41
C ASP A 63 -36.16 9.00 1.06
N LYS A 64 -35.43 10.08 1.38
CA LYS A 64 -35.88 11.47 1.13
C LYS A 64 -35.11 12.14 -0.01
N ASP A 65 -35.85 12.70 -0.96
CA ASP A 65 -35.29 13.67 -1.91
C ASP A 65 -34.77 14.91 -1.15
N PRO A 66 -33.54 15.39 -1.41
CA PRO A 66 -33.05 16.66 -0.87
C PRO A 66 -34.01 17.81 -1.22
N PRO A 67 -34.48 18.61 -0.25
CA PRO A 67 -35.46 19.68 -0.49
C PRO A 67 -35.04 20.67 -1.58
N GLU A 68 -33.74 20.91 -1.74
CA GLU A 68 -33.15 21.81 -2.72
C GLU A 68 -33.28 21.28 -4.16
N LEU A 69 -33.48 19.98 -4.39
CA LEU A 69 -33.71 19.41 -5.72
C LEU A 69 -35.19 19.41 -6.14
N LEU A 70 -36.08 19.98 -5.30
CA LEU A 70 -37.49 20.14 -5.62
C LEU A 70 -37.71 21.57 -6.14
N TYR A 71 -38.18 21.74 -7.39
CA TYR A 71 -38.42 23.06 -7.99
C TYR A 71 -39.36 23.97 -7.16
N SER A 72 -40.24 23.38 -6.34
CA SER A 72 -41.10 24.09 -5.39
C SER A 72 -40.36 24.77 -4.24
N HIS A 73 -39.12 24.38 -3.94
CA HIS A 73 -38.22 25.04 -2.99
C HIS A 73 -37.92 26.50 -3.42
N TYR A 74 -37.71 26.70 -4.72
CA TYR A 74 -37.39 27.99 -5.32
C TYR A 74 -38.63 28.84 -5.68
N ALA A 75 -39.81 28.46 -5.16
CA ALA A 75 -41.11 29.10 -5.43
C ALA A 75 -41.50 29.12 -6.92
N PHE A 76 -41.08 28.12 -7.71
CA PHE A 76 -41.64 27.88 -9.04
C PHE A 76 -42.97 27.11 -8.96
N GLU A 77 -43.99 27.59 -9.67
CA GLU A 77 -45.26 26.88 -9.87
C GLU A 77 -45.33 26.22 -11.27
N GLU A 78 -46.31 25.32 -11.51
CA GLU A 78 -46.51 24.73 -12.86
C GLU A 78 -46.80 25.81 -13.93
N ALA A 79 -47.36 26.95 -13.52
CA ALA A 79 -47.56 28.13 -14.37
C ALA A 79 -46.25 28.80 -14.83
N ASP A 80 -45.11 28.46 -14.22
CA ASP A 80 -43.80 29.04 -14.52
C ASP A 80 -43.01 28.19 -15.51
N MET A 81 -43.40 26.92 -15.69
CA MET A 81 -42.69 25.93 -16.51
C MET A 81 -42.46 26.40 -17.96
N ASP A 82 -43.43 27.10 -18.54
CA ASP A 82 -43.34 27.56 -19.93
C ASP A 82 -42.79 29.01 -20.06
N ARG A 83 -42.37 29.64 -18.95
CA ARG A 83 -41.65 30.93 -18.97
C ARG A 83 -40.22 30.74 -19.50
N ILE A 84 -39.76 31.69 -20.31
CA ILE A 84 -38.42 31.66 -20.92
C ILE A 84 -37.40 32.38 -20.03
N PHE A 85 -36.34 31.66 -19.68
CA PHE A 85 -35.19 32.14 -18.92
C PHE A 85 -33.99 32.32 -19.84
N LYS A 86 -33.13 33.29 -19.54
CA LYS A 86 -31.82 33.45 -20.20
C LYS A 86 -30.82 32.57 -19.45
N LEU A 87 -30.05 31.76 -20.17
CA LEU A 87 -29.03 30.91 -19.57
C LEU A 87 -27.80 31.72 -19.11
N PRO A 88 -27.12 31.29 -18.03
CA PRO A 88 -25.77 31.72 -17.70
C PRO A 88 -24.75 31.44 -18.81
N SER A 89 -23.55 32.01 -18.68
CA SER A 89 -22.42 31.72 -19.58
C SER A 89 -21.53 30.56 -19.10
N THR A 90 -21.88 29.93 -17.98
CA THR A 90 -21.20 28.78 -17.37
C THR A 90 -21.79 27.44 -17.77
N THR A 91 -23.08 27.42 -18.15
CA THR A 91 -23.84 26.24 -18.58
C THR A 91 -23.80 26.06 -20.09
N PHE A 92 -23.84 24.80 -20.51
CA PHE A 92 -23.82 24.31 -21.88
C PHE A 92 -25.14 23.62 -22.27
N ILE A 93 -26.13 23.52 -21.36
CA ILE A 93 -27.44 22.89 -21.66
C ILE A 93 -28.15 23.52 -22.86
N GLY A 94 -27.92 24.81 -23.13
CA GLY A 94 -28.46 25.50 -24.31
C GLY A 94 -27.81 25.08 -25.63
N GLY A 95 -26.57 24.58 -25.61
CA GLY A 95 -25.76 24.29 -26.79
C GLY A 95 -25.48 25.53 -27.65
N LYS A 96 -26.44 25.90 -28.51
CA LYS A 96 -26.43 27.14 -29.33
C LYS A 96 -27.50 28.14 -28.90
N GLU A 97 -28.47 27.70 -28.11
CA GLU A 97 -29.56 28.51 -27.56
C GLU A 97 -29.04 29.31 -26.35
N LYS A 98 -29.47 30.57 -26.21
CA LYS A 98 -29.08 31.46 -25.09
C LYS A 98 -30.19 31.62 -24.04
N SER A 99 -31.30 30.93 -24.25
CA SER A 99 -32.51 31.02 -23.45
C SER A 99 -33.40 29.81 -23.74
N LEU A 100 -34.01 29.24 -22.71
CA LEU A 100 -34.86 28.06 -22.76
C LEU A 100 -36.09 28.29 -21.87
N SER A 101 -37.15 27.49 -22.01
CA SER A 101 -38.22 27.47 -21.00
C SER A 101 -37.76 26.75 -19.73
N LEU A 102 -38.32 27.07 -18.56
CA LEU A 102 -38.00 26.38 -17.30
C LEU A 102 -38.18 24.86 -17.40
N ARG A 103 -39.26 24.42 -18.06
CA ARG A 103 -39.55 23.00 -18.37
C ARG A 103 -38.41 22.34 -19.17
N GLU A 104 -37.77 23.07 -20.06
CA GLU A 104 -36.66 22.59 -20.89
C GLU A 104 -35.31 22.66 -20.15
N ILE A 105 -35.11 23.64 -19.26
CA ILE A 105 -33.95 23.73 -18.37
C ILE A 105 -33.93 22.54 -17.43
N LEU A 106 -34.99 22.36 -16.63
CA LEU A 106 -35.13 21.24 -15.70
C LEU A 106 -35.01 19.89 -16.42
N ARG A 107 -35.60 19.75 -17.62
CA ARG A 107 -35.45 18.54 -18.43
C ARG A 107 -34.00 18.30 -18.87
N ARG A 108 -33.23 19.33 -19.25
CA ARG A 108 -31.82 19.15 -19.66
C ARG A 108 -30.91 18.87 -18.46
N LEU A 109 -31.15 19.52 -17.31
CA LEU A 109 -30.43 19.24 -16.06
C LEU A 109 -30.72 17.82 -15.54
N GLU A 110 -31.99 17.38 -15.46
CA GLU A 110 -32.35 16.01 -15.05
C GLU A 110 -31.64 14.97 -15.95
N ASN A 111 -31.56 15.23 -17.26
CA ASN A 111 -30.88 14.35 -18.21
C ASN A 111 -29.37 14.27 -17.99
N ALA A 112 -28.72 15.34 -17.52
CA ALA A 112 -27.27 15.41 -17.34
C ALA A 112 -26.82 14.90 -15.95
N TYR A 113 -27.58 15.19 -14.89
CA TYR A 113 -27.16 15.00 -13.50
C TYR A 113 -27.96 13.95 -12.71
N CYS A 114 -29.19 13.63 -13.13
CA CYS A 114 -30.18 12.90 -12.29
C CYS A 114 -30.77 11.64 -12.97
N ARG A 115 -30.12 11.15 -14.03
CA ARG A 115 -30.48 9.91 -14.74
C ARG A 115 -29.57 8.75 -14.37
N HIS A 116 -29.06 7.99 -15.34
CA HIS A 116 -28.22 6.82 -15.09
C HIS A 116 -26.75 7.17 -14.87
N ILE A 117 -26.43 8.47 -14.88
CA ILE A 117 -25.15 9.06 -14.48
C ILE A 117 -25.46 10.02 -13.33
N GLY A 118 -24.59 10.03 -12.33
CA GLY A 118 -24.45 11.09 -11.33
C GLY A 118 -22.96 11.44 -11.23
N VAL A 119 -22.62 12.70 -11.00
CA VAL A 119 -21.23 13.16 -10.97
C VAL A 119 -20.96 13.97 -9.70
N GLU A 120 -19.78 13.78 -9.11
CA GLU A 120 -19.25 14.65 -8.08
C GLU A 120 -17.99 15.33 -8.59
N PHE A 121 -18.07 16.65 -8.77
CA PHE A 121 -16.96 17.45 -9.30
C PHE A 121 -16.88 18.87 -8.73
N MET A 122 -17.93 19.39 -8.09
CA MET A 122 -17.99 20.77 -7.61
C MET A 122 -17.07 21.09 -6.42
N PHE A 123 -16.40 20.09 -5.85
CA PHE A 123 -15.26 20.28 -4.93
C PHE A 123 -13.95 20.66 -5.64
N ILE A 124 -13.87 20.55 -6.98
CA ILE A 124 -12.67 20.88 -7.74
C ILE A 124 -12.48 22.41 -7.80
N ASN A 125 -11.37 22.88 -7.23
CA ASN A 125 -11.03 24.31 -7.15
C ASN A 125 -10.74 25.00 -8.50
N SER A 126 -10.68 24.25 -9.61
CA SER A 126 -10.39 24.79 -10.95
C SER A 126 -11.67 24.96 -11.77
N LEU A 127 -12.06 26.22 -11.99
CA LEU A 127 -13.21 26.57 -12.84
C LEU A 127 -13.08 26.05 -14.28
N GLU A 128 -11.85 25.93 -14.81
CA GLU A 128 -11.60 25.33 -16.12
C GLU A 128 -11.99 23.85 -16.16
N GLN A 129 -11.60 23.10 -15.12
CA GLN A 129 -11.94 21.68 -14.99
C GLN A 129 -13.44 21.47 -14.77
N CYS A 130 -14.08 22.30 -13.93
CA CYS A 130 -15.52 22.24 -13.73
C CYS A 130 -16.30 22.56 -15.00
N ASN A 131 -15.92 23.62 -15.74
CA ASN A 131 -16.56 23.96 -17.02
C ASN A 131 -16.30 22.91 -18.10
N TRP A 132 -15.16 22.22 -18.09
CA TRP A 132 -14.89 21.09 -18.96
C TRP A 132 -15.84 19.92 -18.64
N ILE A 133 -16.07 19.60 -17.37
CA ILE A 133 -17.01 18.54 -16.96
C ILE A 133 -18.45 18.90 -17.36
N ARG A 134 -18.92 20.12 -17.05
CA ARG A 134 -20.20 20.67 -17.54
C ARG A 134 -20.38 20.46 -19.04
N GLN A 135 -19.43 20.94 -19.84
CA GLN A 135 -19.46 20.81 -21.30
C GLN A 135 -19.59 19.35 -21.77
N LYS A 136 -19.00 18.39 -21.06
CA LYS A 136 -19.03 16.97 -21.42
C LYS A 136 -20.36 16.27 -21.09
N LEU A 137 -21.15 16.78 -20.15
CA LEU A 137 -22.40 16.19 -19.70
C LEU A 137 -23.64 16.91 -20.24
N GLU A 138 -23.64 18.24 -20.20
CA GLU A 138 -24.79 19.10 -20.50
C GLU A 138 -25.04 19.31 -22.00
N SER A 139 -24.00 19.18 -22.83
CA SER A 139 -24.08 19.50 -24.26
C SER A 139 -25.16 18.67 -24.97
N PRO A 140 -26.17 19.28 -25.63
CA PRO A 140 -27.23 18.53 -26.31
C PRO A 140 -26.70 17.51 -27.32
N GLY A 141 -27.11 16.25 -27.17
CA GLY A 141 -26.71 15.13 -28.03
C GLY A 141 -25.36 14.46 -27.69
N ILE A 142 -24.65 14.87 -26.64
CA ILE A 142 -23.30 14.36 -26.32
C ILE A 142 -23.24 12.87 -25.92
N THR A 143 -24.40 12.29 -25.56
CA THR A 143 -24.61 10.87 -25.24
C THR A 143 -25.11 10.03 -26.42
N GLU A 144 -25.36 10.63 -27.60
CA GLU A 144 -25.82 9.89 -28.78
C GLU A 144 -24.72 8.97 -29.33
N LEU A 145 -25.07 7.70 -29.57
CA LEU A 145 -24.17 6.67 -30.11
C LEU A 145 -24.64 6.19 -31.48
N THR A 146 -23.69 5.94 -32.38
CA THR A 146 -23.98 5.35 -33.69
C THR A 146 -24.41 3.88 -33.58
N ASN A 147 -25.15 3.39 -34.58
CA ASN A 147 -25.62 2.01 -34.62
C ASN A 147 -24.47 0.97 -34.54
N ASP A 148 -23.28 1.31 -35.01
CA ASP A 148 -22.12 0.41 -34.97
C ASP A 148 -21.40 0.43 -33.61
N GLU A 149 -21.40 1.56 -32.89
CA GLU A 149 -21.01 1.61 -31.48
C GLU A 149 -21.98 0.78 -30.62
N LYS A 150 -23.29 0.92 -30.84
CA LYS A 150 -24.33 0.11 -30.19
C LYS A 150 -24.13 -1.39 -30.41
N ARG A 151 -23.89 -1.82 -31.66
CA ARG A 151 -23.54 -3.22 -32.00
C ARG A 151 -22.22 -3.66 -31.35
N LEU A 152 -21.22 -2.78 -31.27
CA LEU A 152 -19.94 -3.07 -30.62
C LEU A 152 -20.08 -3.26 -29.11
N ILE A 153 -20.94 -2.49 -28.44
CA ILE A 153 -21.30 -2.68 -27.03
C ILE A 153 -21.97 -4.04 -26.84
N LEU A 154 -23.00 -4.36 -27.63
CA LEU A 154 -23.68 -5.66 -27.61
C LEU A 154 -22.70 -6.83 -27.80
N ALA A 155 -21.77 -6.72 -28.74
CA ALA A 155 -20.75 -7.73 -29.02
C ALA A 155 -19.66 -7.85 -27.94
N ARG A 156 -19.40 -6.80 -27.15
CA ARG A 156 -18.53 -6.84 -25.97
C ARG A 156 -19.26 -7.49 -24.78
N LEU A 157 -20.49 -7.07 -24.53
CA LEU A 157 -21.33 -7.55 -23.42
C LEU A 157 -21.71 -9.03 -23.60
N THR A 158 -22.01 -9.47 -24.83
CA THR A 158 -22.25 -10.89 -25.16
C THR A 158 -21.06 -11.77 -24.78
N ARG A 159 -19.83 -11.30 -25.01
CA ARG A 159 -18.63 -12.06 -24.64
C ARG A 159 -18.40 -12.10 -23.14
N ALA A 160 -18.76 -11.04 -22.42
CA ALA A 160 -18.64 -10.97 -20.97
C ALA A 160 -19.58 -11.98 -20.29
N THR A 161 -20.89 -11.88 -20.54
CA THR A 161 -21.90 -12.81 -19.99
C THR A 161 -21.69 -14.25 -20.50
N GLY A 162 -21.37 -14.43 -21.79
CA GLY A 162 -21.13 -15.75 -22.36
C GLY A 162 -19.91 -16.47 -21.76
N PHE A 163 -18.88 -15.73 -21.32
CA PHE A 163 -17.71 -16.32 -20.68
C PHE A 163 -18.05 -16.87 -19.28
N GLU A 164 -18.77 -16.10 -18.46
CA GLU A 164 -19.20 -16.57 -17.13
C GLU A 164 -20.15 -17.77 -17.23
N ALA A 165 -21.11 -17.72 -18.16
CA ALA A 165 -22.02 -18.84 -18.42
C ALA A 165 -21.27 -20.11 -18.87
N PHE A 166 -20.21 -19.96 -19.68
CA PHE A 166 -19.36 -21.07 -20.08
C PHE A 166 -18.60 -21.65 -18.88
N LEU A 167 -17.96 -20.80 -18.06
CA LEU A 167 -17.25 -21.24 -16.86
C LEU A 167 -18.18 -21.96 -15.88
N ALA A 168 -19.34 -21.36 -15.56
CA ALA A 168 -20.33 -21.89 -14.63
C ALA A 168 -20.83 -23.29 -15.02
N ARG A 169 -20.97 -23.55 -16.33
CA ARG A 169 -21.42 -24.84 -16.88
C ARG A 169 -20.32 -25.90 -16.93
N LYS A 170 -19.06 -25.52 -17.16
CA LYS A 170 -17.93 -26.45 -17.27
C LYS A 170 -17.30 -26.79 -15.91
N TRP A 171 -17.35 -25.86 -14.95
CA TRP A 171 -16.73 -25.96 -13.65
C TRP A 171 -17.64 -25.40 -12.54
N SER A 172 -18.82 -26.00 -12.37
CA SER A 172 -19.88 -25.52 -11.46
C SER A 172 -19.51 -25.52 -9.98
N SER A 173 -18.53 -26.34 -9.56
CA SER A 173 -18.01 -26.41 -8.19
C SER A 173 -16.83 -25.47 -7.92
N GLU A 174 -16.28 -24.83 -8.95
CA GLU A 174 -15.04 -24.06 -8.85
C GLU A 174 -15.30 -22.59 -8.53
N LYS A 175 -14.64 -22.09 -7.50
CA LYS A 175 -14.60 -20.64 -7.20
C LYS A 175 -13.90 -19.92 -8.35
N ARG A 176 -14.60 -18.96 -8.97
CA ARG A 176 -14.09 -18.13 -10.07
C ARG A 176 -14.19 -16.63 -9.82
N PHE A 177 -15.01 -16.20 -8.85
CA PHE A 177 -15.31 -14.80 -8.55
C PHE A 177 -15.85 -14.04 -9.77
N GLY A 178 -16.84 -14.65 -10.42
CA GLY A 178 -17.40 -14.27 -11.72
C GLY A 178 -18.02 -12.87 -11.75
N LEU A 179 -18.11 -12.34 -12.96
CA LEU A 179 -18.53 -10.97 -13.22
C LEU A 179 -20.07 -10.78 -13.24
N GLU A 180 -20.87 -11.84 -13.08
CA GLU A 180 -22.32 -11.77 -13.25
C GLU A 180 -23.00 -10.72 -12.33
N GLY A 181 -23.78 -9.82 -12.93
CA GLY A 181 -24.32 -8.61 -12.31
C GLY A 181 -23.50 -7.34 -12.55
N CYS A 182 -22.34 -7.44 -13.23
CA CYS A 182 -21.45 -6.33 -13.58
C CYS A 182 -20.74 -6.56 -14.94
N GLU A 183 -21.33 -7.36 -15.85
CA GLU A 183 -20.69 -7.71 -17.14
C GLU A 183 -20.34 -6.50 -18.04
N ILE A 184 -20.96 -5.34 -17.78
CA ILE A 184 -20.66 -4.06 -18.43
C ILE A 184 -19.22 -3.57 -18.19
N LEU A 185 -18.53 -4.06 -17.16
CA LEU A 185 -17.12 -3.75 -16.88
C LEU A 185 -16.20 -4.09 -18.08
N ILE A 186 -16.53 -5.13 -18.86
CA ILE A 186 -15.74 -5.54 -20.02
C ILE A 186 -15.89 -4.56 -21.20
N PRO A 187 -17.11 -4.15 -21.61
CA PRO A 187 -17.30 -2.95 -22.43
C PRO A 187 -16.59 -1.70 -21.88
N ALA A 188 -16.75 -1.40 -20.58
CA ALA A 188 -16.25 -0.19 -19.93
C ALA A 188 -14.72 -0.05 -20.00
N MET A 189 -13.99 -1.04 -19.49
CA MET A 189 -12.52 -1.08 -19.59
C MET A 189 -12.05 -0.93 -21.05
N LYS A 190 -12.73 -1.58 -21.99
CA LYS A 190 -12.35 -1.49 -23.40
C LYS A 190 -12.62 -0.11 -23.99
N GLN A 191 -13.69 0.58 -23.58
CA GLN A 191 -13.95 1.96 -24.01
C GLN A 191 -12.88 2.92 -23.49
N VAL A 192 -12.49 2.79 -22.23
CA VAL A 192 -11.34 3.53 -21.66
C VAL A 192 -10.07 3.25 -22.48
N ILE A 193 -9.73 1.97 -22.68
CA ILE A 193 -8.53 1.56 -23.41
C ILE A 193 -8.55 2.09 -24.86
N ASP A 194 -9.66 1.94 -25.58
CA ASP A 194 -9.79 2.39 -26.96
C ASP A 194 -9.61 3.91 -27.07
N LYS A 195 -10.25 4.69 -26.18
CA LYS A 195 -10.17 6.15 -26.22
C LYS A 195 -8.78 6.66 -25.77
N SER A 196 -8.18 6.07 -24.75
CA SER A 196 -6.78 6.35 -24.39
C SER A 196 -5.82 6.00 -25.53
N THR A 197 -6.03 4.87 -26.23
CA THR A 197 -5.23 4.49 -27.41
C THR A 197 -5.39 5.52 -28.54
N GLU A 198 -6.61 6.02 -28.78
CA GLU A 198 -6.89 7.09 -29.76
C GLU A 198 -6.08 8.34 -29.46
N LEU A 199 -6.10 8.78 -28.19
CA LEU A 199 -5.49 10.00 -27.68
C LEU A 199 -3.96 9.96 -27.57
N GLY A 200 -3.33 8.76 -27.51
CA GLY A 200 -1.86 8.63 -27.59
C GLY A 200 -1.24 7.49 -26.79
N VAL A 201 -2.01 6.79 -25.95
CA VAL A 201 -1.47 5.76 -25.06
C VAL A 201 -1.04 4.50 -25.83
N GLU A 202 0.19 4.06 -25.56
CA GLU A 202 0.86 2.88 -26.11
C GLU A 202 0.94 1.71 -25.11
N SER A 203 0.90 1.99 -23.80
CA SER A 203 1.00 0.99 -22.72
C SER A 203 0.04 1.29 -21.57
N ILE A 204 -0.60 0.24 -21.04
CA ILE A 204 -1.47 0.32 -19.87
C ILE A 204 -1.10 -0.77 -18.86
N VAL A 205 -0.74 -0.33 -17.66
CA VAL A 205 -0.51 -1.19 -16.49
C VAL A 205 -1.80 -1.27 -15.68
N MET A 206 -2.15 -2.47 -15.20
CA MET A 206 -3.42 -2.76 -14.53
C MET A 206 -3.24 -3.46 -13.20
N GLY A 207 -3.93 -2.95 -12.18
CA GLY A 207 -4.20 -3.64 -10.92
C GLY A 207 -5.67 -4.02 -10.84
N MET A 208 -5.99 -5.18 -10.27
CA MET A 208 -7.38 -5.55 -9.98
C MET A 208 -7.50 -6.65 -8.92
N PRO A 209 -8.62 -6.73 -8.18
CA PRO A 209 -8.94 -7.83 -7.29
C PRO A 209 -9.39 -9.09 -8.07
N HIS A 210 -10.04 -10.02 -7.36
CA HIS A 210 -10.59 -11.25 -7.90
C HIS A 210 -11.78 -11.06 -8.87
N ARG A 211 -12.66 -10.07 -8.61
CA ARG A 211 -13.97 -9.95 -9.28
C ARG A 211 -13.82 -9.77 -10.80
N GLY A 212 -14.29 -10.77 -11.55
CA GLY A 212 -14.24 -10.79 -13.01
C GLY A 212 -12.85 -10.90 -13.63
N ARG A 213 -11.78 -11.20 -12.85
CA ARG A 213 -10.39 -11.20 -13.37
C ARG A 213 -10.19 -12.10 -14.58
N LEU A 214 -10.74 -13.32 -14.53
CA LEU A 214 -10.65 -14.26 -15.65
C LEU A 214 -11.28 -13.70 -16.93
N ASN A 215 -12.37 -12.93 -16.79
CA ASN A 215 -13.07 -12.27 -17.89
C ASN A 215 -12.26 -11.07 -18.44
N VAL A 216 -11.60 -10.30 -17.57
CA VAL A 216 -10.67 -9.23 -17.98
C VAL A 216 -9.47 -9.80 -18.75
N LEU A 217 -8.87 -10.91 -18.28
CA LEU A 217 -7.81 -11.62 -18.99
C LEU A 217 -8.28 -12.12 -20.38
N ALA A 218 -9.45 -12.76 -20.44
CA ALA A 218 -10.03 -13.31 -21.67
C ALA A 218 -10.49 -12.24 -22.70
N ASN A 219 -11.18 -11.19 -22.25
CA ASN A 219 -11.93 -10.27 -23.11
C ASN A 219 -11.35 -8.86 -23.25
N VAL A 220 -10.62 -8.38 -22.24
CA VAL A 220 -9.89 -7.10 -22.31
C VAL A 220 -8.46 -7.34 -22.80
N CYS A 221 -7.69 -8.15 -22.09
CA CYS A 221 -6.28 -8.41 -22.40
C CYS A 221 -6.14 -9.21 -23.69
N ARG A 222 -6.97 -10.26 -23.87
CA ARG A 222 -6.89 -11.31 -24.91
C ARG A 222 -5.82 -12.38 -24.63
N LYS A 223 -5.70 -12.80 -23.36
CA LYS A 223 -4.96 -14.02 -23.02
C LYS A 223 -5.62 -15.23 -23.70
N PRO A 224 -4.86 -16.17 -24.27
CA PRO A 224 -5.42 -17.41 -24.84
C PRO A 224 -6.35 -18.10 -23.85
N LEU A 225 -7.56 -18.48 -24.28
CA LEU A 225 -8.56 -19.04 -23.37
C LEU A 225 -8.11 -20.40 -22.83
N GLU A 226 -7.40 -21.16 -23.65
CA GLU A 226 -6.75 -22.42 -23.28
C GLU A 226 -5.76 -22.26 -22.10
N GLN A 227 -4.96 -21.19 -22.05
CA GLN A 227 -4.09 -20.87 -20.90
C GLN A 227 -4.86 -20.54 -19.62
N ILE A 228 -6.11 -20.10 -19.73
CA ILE A 228 -7.00 -19.82 -18.59
C ILE A 228 -7.71 -21.11 -18.16
N PHE A 229 -8.17 -21.91 -19.12
CA PHE A 229 -8.90 -23.16 -18.87
C PHE A 229 -8.03 -24.27 -18.28
N THR A 230 -6.72 -24.31 -18.57
CA THR A 230 -5.78 -25.22 -17.89
C THR A 230 -5.65 -24.93 -16.39
N GLN A 231 -5.94 -23.70 -15.93
CA GLN A 231 -5.93 -23.32 -14.50
C GLN A 231 -7.13 -23.87 -13.70
N PHE A 232 -7.98 -24.66 -14.35
CA PHE A 232 -9.06 -25.45 -13.74
C PHE A 232 -8.78 -26.96 -13.81
N ALA A 233 -7.57 -27.36 -14.21
CA ALA A 233 -7.10 -28.74 -14.19
C ALA A 233 -5.92 -28.88 -13.21
N ALA A 234 -5.85 -30.00 -12.50
CA ALA A 234 -4.73 -30.34 -11.65
C ALA A 234 -3.55 -30.88 -12.50
N LEU A 235 -2.86 -29.97 -13.18
CA LEU A 235 -1.67 -30.25 -13.99
C LEU A 235 -0.40 -29.82 -13.22
N GLU A 236 0.70 -30.55 -13.45
CA GLU A 236 2.01 -30.18 -12.93
C GLU A 236 2.59 -28.97 -13.71
N SER A 237 3.52 -28.23 -13.09
CA SER A 237 4.22 -27.13 -13.77
C SER A 237 5.41 -27.65 -14.58
N ALA A 238 5.65 -27.03 -15.74
CA ALA A 238 6.87 -27.20 -16.52
C ALA A 238 7.98 -26.19 -16.16
N ASP A 239 7.70 -25.25 -15.24
CA ASP A 239 8.62 -24.19 -14.79
C ASP A 239 8.65 -24.10 -13.25
N ASP A 240 9.76 -23.64 -12.68
CA ASP A 240 9.94 -23.46 -11.23
C ASP A 240 8.95 -22.48 -10.59
N GLY A 241 8.49 -22.83 -9.38
CA GLY A 241 7.61 -22.02 -8.54
C GLY A 241 6.63 -22.87 -7.72
N SER A 242 5.97 -22.24 -6.74
CA SER A 242 4.79 -22.81 -6.07
C SER A 242 3.51 -22.64 -6.88
N GLY A 243 3.50 -21.67 -7.80
CA GLY A 243 2.28 -21.13 -8.37
C GLY A 243 1.46 -20.35 -7.36
N ASP A 244 0.26 -19.95 -7.78
CA ASP A 244 -0.76 -19.22 -7.02
C ASP A 244 -2.14 -19.49 -7.63
N VAL A 245 -3.22 -19.06 -6.97
CA VAL A 245 -4.60 -19.30 -7.41
C VAL A 245 -4.97 -18.54 -8.68
N LYS A 246 -5.84 -19.15 -9.49
CA LYS A 246 -6.23 -18.70 -10.85
C LYS A 246 -6.78 -17.26 -10.97
N TYR A 247 -7.14 -16.62 -9.85
CA TYR A 247 -7.63 -15.24 -9.79
C TYR A 247 -6.61 -14.24 -9.19
N HIS A 248 -5.33 -14.62 -9.08
CA HIS A 248 -4.18 -13.74 -8.82
C HIS A 248 -3.31 -13.50 -10.07
N LEU A 249 -3.57 -14.23 -11.15
CA LEU A 249 -2.68 -14.33 -12.32
C LEU A 249 -2.40 -12.98 -12.98
N GLY A 250 -1.12 -12.66 -13.17
CA GLY A 250 -0.68 -11.58 -14.04
C GLY A 250 -0.72 -11.96 -15.52
N THR A 251 -0.45 -11.00 -16.40
CA THR A 251 -0.14 -11.27 -17.82
C THR A 251 0.52 -10.05 -18.45
N TYR A 252 1.42 -10.25 -19.42
CA TYR A 252 1.84 -9.24 -20.39
C TYR A 252 1.32 -9.61 -21.78
N ILE A 253 0.70 -8.68 -22.50
CA ILE A 253 0.24 -8.87 -23.89
C ILE A 253 0.50 -7.61 -24.71
N GLU A 254 1.20 -7.77 -25.83
CA GLU A 254 1.34 -6.75 -26.87
C GLU A 254 0.48 -7.15 -28.08
N ARG A 255 -0.40 -6.25 -28.53
CA ARG A 255 -1.32 -6.53 -29.65
C ARG A 255 -1.82 -5.28 -30.36
N LEU A 256 -2.23 -5.44 -31.61
CA LEU A 256 -2.99 -4.44 -32.35
C LEU A 256 -4.35 -4.20 -31.67
N ASN A 257 -4.68 -2.94 -31.36
CA ASN A 257 -6.04 -2.53 -31.06
C ASN A 257 -6.81 -2.31 -32.37
N ARG A 258 -7.79 -3.18 -32.65
CA ARG A 258 -8.57 -3.15 -33.90
C ARG A 258 -9.55 -1.98 -34.03
N VAL A 259 -9.81 -1.22 -32.96
CA VAL A 259 -10.67 -0.02 -33.04
C VAL A 259 -9.87 1.18 -33.57
N THR A 260 -8.70 1.42 -32.98
CA THR A 260 -7.82 2.55 -33.33
C THR A 260 -6.76 2.24 -34.38
N ASN A 261 -6.59 0.95 -34.71
CA ASN A 261 -5.53 0.39 -35.56
C ASN A 261 -4.07 0.72 -35.12
N LYS A 262 -3.86 1.03 -33.83
CA LYS A 262 -2.54 1.21 -33.19
C LYS A 262 -2.17 -0.03 -32.36
N ASN A 263 -0.87 -0.29 -32.19
CA ASN A 263 -0.40 -1.29 -31.23
C ASN A 263 -0.57 -0.78 -29.80
N ILE A 264 -0.89 -1.69 -28.87
CA ILE A 264 -0.99 -1.42 -27.44
C ILE A 264 -0.41 -2.58 -26.64
N ARG A 265 0.25 -2.24 -25.52
CA ARG A 265 0.70 -3.19 -24.51
C ARG A 265 -0.21 -3.12 -23.29
N LEU A 266 -0.56 -4.28 -22.77
CA LEU A 266 -1.44 -4.47 -21.63
C LEU A 266 -0.74 -5.38 -20.63
N ALA A 267 -0.44 -4.85 -19.44
CA ALA A 267 0.18 -5.60 -18.35
C ALA A 267 -0.78 -5.64 -17.16
N VAL A 268 -1.21 -6.83 -16.73
CA VAL A 268 -1.94 -7.00 -15.46
C VAL A 268 -0.93 -7.51 -14.42
N VAL A 269 -0.75 -6.76 -13.33
CA VAL A 269 0.18 -7.11 -12.25
C VAL A 269 -0.38 -8.28 -11.44
N ALA A 270 0.46 -9.26 -11.11
CA ALA A 270 0.08 -10.36 -10.22
C ALA A 270 -0.01 -9.87 -8.76
N ASN A 271 -1.02 -10.32 -8.01
CA ASN A 271 -1.30 -9.78 -6.68
C ASN A 271 -1.87 -10.83 -5.72
N PRO A 272 -1.67 -10.69 -4.40
CA PRO A 272 -2.25 -11.57 -3.41
C PRO A 272 -3.75 -11.30 -3.21
N SER A 273 -4.38 -12.09 -2.33
CA SER A 273 -5.75 -11.89 -1.83
C SER A 273 -5.93 -10.62 -1.00
N HIS A 274 -4.83 -9.95 -0.62
CA HIS A 274 -4.85 -8.73 0.18
C HIS A 274 -5.24 -7.59 -0.76
N LEU A 275 -6.49 -7.15 -0.64
CA LEU A 275 -7.11 -6.21 -1.57
C LEU A 275 -6.42 -4.85 -1.54
N GLU A 276 -6.39 -4.18 -2.69
CA GLU A 276 -5.77 -2.86 -2.92
C GLU A 276 -4.24 -2.79 -2.66
N ALA A 277 -3.61 -3.84 -2.10
CA ALA A 277 -2.16 -3.92 -1.89
C ALA A 277 -1.31 -3.97 -3.18
N VAL A 278 -1.95 -4.10 -4.35
CA VAL A 278 -1.32 -4.04 -5.67
C VAL A 278 -1.22 -2.62 -6.22
N ASP A 279 -2.02 -1.70 -5.70
CA ASP A 279 -2.26 -0.39 -6.27
C ASP A 279 -0.97 0.45 -6.40
N PRO A 280 -0.13 0.60 -5.36
CA PRO A 280 1.13 1.31 -5.51
C PRO A 280 2.15 0.54 -6.36
N VAL A 281 2.08 -0.80 -6.41
CA VAL A 281 2.93 -1.63 -7.28
C VAL A 281 2.64 -1.33 -8.76
N VAL A 282 1.37 -1.09 -9.10
CA VAL A 282 0.95 -0.62 -10.42
C VAL A 282 1.45 0.81 -10.69
N GLN A 283 1.35 1.73 -9.72
CA GLN A 283 1.86 3.10 -9.90
C GLN A 283 3.38 3.12 -10.14
N GLY A 284 4.15 2.42 -9.30
CA GLY A 284 5.61 2.35 -9.41
C GLY A 284 6.09 1.73 -10.72
N LYS A 285 5.41 0.67 -11.18
CA LYS A 285 5.64 0.08 -12.49
C LYS A 285 5.28 1.04 -13.64
N THR A 286 4.16 1.76 -13.52
CA THR A 286 3.74 2.78 -14.49
C THR A 286 4.78 3.90 -14.59
N ARG A 287 5.28 4.41 -13.46
CA ARG A 287 6.34 5.43 -13.40
C ARG A 287 7.65 4.95 -14.03
N ALA A 288 8.05 3.71 -13.76
CA ALA A 288 9.24 3.13 -14.36
C ALA A 288 9.09 2.95 -15.89
N GLU A 289 7.93 2.46 -16.36
CA GLU A 289 7.68 2.34 -17.79
C GLU A 289 7.58 3.71 -18.49
N GLN A 290 7.02 4.74 -17.84
CA GLN A 290 7.08 6.13 -18.31
C GLN A 290 8.54 6.57 -18.49
N PHE A 291 9.37 6.36 -17.47
CA PHE A 291 10.79 6.73 -17.50
C PHE A 291 11.56 6.06 -18.65
N TYR A 292 11.52 4.73 -18.77
CA TYR A 292 12.28 4.00 -19.79
C TYR A 292 11.77 4.21 -21.23
N ARG A 293 10.62 4.85 -21.43
CA ARG A 293 10.09 5.26 -22.74
C ARG A 293 10.30 6.73 -23.07
N GLY A 294 10.88 7.51 -22.17
CA GLY A 294 10.98 8.97 -22.30
C GLY A 294 9.64 9.69 -22.21
N ASP A 295 8.63 9.08 -21.57
CA ASP A 295 7.28 9.61 -21.44
C ASP A 295 7.13 10.48 -20.18
N GLY A 296 7.98 11.52 -20.07
CA GLY A 296 8.01 12.45 -18.93
C GLY A 296 6.77 13.36 -18.78
N GLU A 297 5.83 13.26 -19.71
CA GLU A 297 4.50 13.90 -19.67
C GLU A 297 3.37 12.87 -19.45
N GLY A 298 3.70 11.58 -19.33
CA GLY A 298 2.75 10.48 -19.10
C GLY A 298 1.70 10.29 -20.21
N LYS A 299 1.98 10.67 -21.45
CA LYS A 299 1.04 10.65 -22.59
C LYS A 299 0.96 9.29 -23.28
N LYS A 300 1.99 8.46 -23.15
CA LYS A 300 2.10 7.12 -23.78
C LYS A 300 1.81 5.98 -22.82
N VAL A 301 1.99 6.19 -21.52
CA VAL A 301 1.90 5.14 -20.50
C VAL A 301 0.97 5.60 -19.38
N MET A 302 0.04 4.74 -18.99
CA MET A 302 -0.91 5.00 -17.92
C MET A 302 -1.24 3.78 -17.07
N SER A 303 -1.85 4.05 -15.93
CA SER A 303 -2.41 3.09 -14.98
C SER A 303 -3.95 3.03 -15.13
N ILE A 304 -4.51 1.82 -15.01
CA ILE A 304 -5.94 1.61 -14.70
C ILE A 304 -5.98 0.70 -13.48
N ILE A 305 -6.71 1.06 -12.42
CA ILE A 305 -6.87 0.22 -11.24
C ILE A 305 -8.35 -0.08 -11.04
N LEU A 306 -8.66 -1.35 -10.79
CA LEU A 306 -10.01 -1.81 -10.48
C LEU A 306 -10.10 -2.14 -9.00
N HIS A 307 -11.24 -1.82 -8.38
CA HIS A 307 -11.45 -1.97 -6.94
C HIS A 307 -12.80 -2.63 -6.63
N GLY A 308 -12.97 -3.16 -5.42
CA GLY A 308 -14.28 -3.51 -4.86
C GLY A 308 -14.79 -2.44 -3.89
N ASP A 309 -16.10 -2.15 -3.86
CA ASP A 309 -16.69 -1.06 -3.07
C ASP A 309 -16.27 -1.04 -1.59
N ALA A 310 -16.42 -2.16 -0.89
CA ALA A 310 -16.04 -2.25 0.53
C ALA A 310 -14.52 -2.18 0.78
N ALA A 311 -13.69 -2.48 -0.23
CA ALA A 311 -12.23 -2.46 -0.09
C ALA A 311 -11.65 -1.09 -0.44
N PHE A 312 -12.16 -0.43 -1.49
CA PHE A 312 -11.81 0.94 -1.87
C PHE A 312 -12.06 1.94 -0.73
N ALA A 313 -13.18 1.79 -0.02
CA ALA A 313 -13.52 2.62 1.14
C ALA A 313 -12.81 2.21 2.45
N GLY A 314 -12.23 1.00 2.51
CA GLY A 314 -11.80 0.36 3.77
C GLY A 314 -10.30 0.10 3.91
N GLN A 315 -9.52 0.12 2.83
CA GLN A 315 -8.07 -0.13 2.87
C GLN A 315 -7.27 1.18 2.82
N GLY A 316 -6.50 1.46 3.87
CA GLY A 316 -5.70 2.71 3.97
C GLY A 316 -4.69 2.91 2.84
N ILE A 317 -4.22 1.83 2.20
CA ILE A 317 -3.30 1.92 1.05
C ILE A 317 -3.93 2.61 -0.17
N VAL A 318 -5.26 2.64 -0.30
CA VAL A 318 -5.97 3.38 -1.35
C VAL A 318 -5.75 4.88 -1.16
N TYR A 319 -5.92 5.38 0.07
CA TYR A 319 -5.61 6.76 0.44
C TYR A 319 -4.12 7.07 0.22
N GLU A 320 -3.21 6.20 0.67
CA GLU A 320 -1.76 6.40 0.46
C GLU A 320 -1.40 6.47 -1.03
N THR A 321 -2.02 5.62 -1.85
CA THR A 321 -1.76 5.58 -3.31
C THR A 321 -2.30 6.82 -4.02
N PHE A 322 -3.51 7.29 -3.68
CA PHE A 322 -4.00 8.59 -4.15
C PHE A 322 -3.06 9.72 -3.74
N HIS A 323 -2.55 9.71 -2.50
CA HIS A 323 -1.66 10.76 -2.01
C HIS A 323 -0.30 10.82 -2.74
N LEU A 324 0.07 9.80 -3.53
CA LEU A 324 1.26 9.83 -4.39
C LEU A 324 1.02 10.49 -5.77
N SER A 325 -0.23 10.66 -6.23
CA SER A 325 -0.52 10.86 -7.66
C SER A 325 -0.08 12.21 -8.25
N ASP A 326 -0.02 13.27 -7.44
CA ASP A 326 0.50 14.60 -7.81
C ASP A 326 1.97 14.84 -7.36
N LEU A 327 2.61 13.90 -6.64
CA LEU A 327 3.95 14.12 -6.09
C LEU A 327 5.04 14.01 -7.18
N PRO A 328 6.00 14.96 -7.31
CA PRO A 328 6.89 15.04 -8.48
C PRO A 328 7.70 13.77 -8.81
N ASP A 329 8.15 13.03 -7.81
CA ASP A 329 8.97 11.81 -7.98
C ASP A 329 8.15 10.51 -8.12
N TYR A 330 6.83 10.58 -7.92
CA TYR A 330 5.92 9.42 -7.86
C TYR A 330 4.76 9.51 -8.88
N THR A 331 4.41 10.70 -9.34
CA THR A 331 3.26 10.95 -10.23
C THR A 331 3.29 10.11 -11.50
N THR A 332 2.17 9.46 -11.80
CA THR A 332 1.93 8.70 -13.04
C THR A 332 1.11 9.50 -14.05
N HIS A 333 0.94 10.81 -13.82
CA HIS A 333 0.17 11.73 -14.66
C HIS A 333 -1.29 11.27 -14.84
N GLY A 334 -1.90 10.82 -13.74
CA GLY A 334 -3.30 10.44 -13.64
C GLY A 334 -3.58 8.95 -13.91
N THR A 335 -4.37 8.36 -13.01
CA THR A 335 -4.86 6.98 -13.04
C THR A 335 -6.37 6.95 -13.30
N ILE A 336 -6.87 5.96 -14.04
CA ILE A 336 -8.31 5.72 -14.13
C ILE A 336 -8.69 4.61 -13.16
N HIS A 337 -9.46 4.96 -12.14
CA HIS A 337 -9.98 4.03 -11.14
C HIS A 337 -11.37 3.56 -11.55
N ILE A 338 -11.64 2.26 -11.43
CA ILE A 338 -12.94 1.66 -11.77
C ILE A 338 -13.41 0.80 -10.61
N VAL A 339 -14.42 1.26 -9.88
CA VAL A 339 -14.98 0.49 -8.75
C VAL A 339 -16.11 -0.40 -9.26
N ALA A 340 -15.98 -1.70 -9.05
CA ALA A 340 -17.02 -2.70 -9.32
C ALA A 340 -18.01 -2.73 -8.14
N ASN A 341 -18.71 -1.62 -7.92
CA ASN A 341 -19.56 -1.37 -6.76
C ASN A 341 -20.81 -2.23 -6.80
N ASN A 342 -20.70 -3.41 -6.21
CA ASN A 342 -21.74 -4.44 -6.23
C ASN A 342 -22.64 -4.38 -5.01
N GLN A 343 -22.48 -3.33 -4.19
CA GLN A 343 -23.27 -3.00 -3.02
C GLN A 343 -23.18 -4.06 -1.90
N ILE A 344 -22.07 -4.80 -1.79
CA ILE A 344 -21.87 -5.84 -0.76
C ILE A 344 -20.40 -6.29 -0.62
N GLY A 345 -19.79 -6.02 0.54
CA GLY A 345 -18.46 -6.53 0.91
C GLY A 345 -18.56 -7.89 1.59
N PHE A 346 -18.32 -9.00 0.88
CA PHE A 346 -18.58 -10.37 1.34
C PHE A 346 -20.07 -10.58 1.71
N THR A 347 -20.45 -10.30 2.96
CA THR A 347 -21.82 -10.30 3.54
C THR A 347 -22.15 -9.00 4.27
N THR A 348 -21.34 -7.95 4.12
CA THR A 348 -21.49 -6.66 4.79
C THR A 348 -22.12 -5.64 3.85
N ASP A 349 -23.26 -5.09 4.24
CA ASP A 349 -23.96 -4.05 3.49
C ASP A 349 -23.22 -2.69 3.53
N PRO A 350 -23.38 -1.82 2.51
CA PRO A 350 -22.77 -0.49 2.41
C PRO A 350 -22.88 0.36 3.69
N ARG A 351 -24.04 0.34 4.35
CA ARG A 351 -24.34 1.02 5.63
C ARG A 351 -23.50 0.55 6.83
N HIS A 352 -22.71 -0.51 6.66
CA HIS A 352 -21.80 -1.09 7.65
C HIS A 352 -20.35 -1.20 7.14
N SER A 353 -20.08 -0.86 5.87
CA SER A 353 -18.73 -0.96 5.27
C SER A 353 -18.00 0.39 5.15
N ARG A 354 -18.67 1.51 5.40
CA ARG A 354 -18.12 2.88 5.29
C ARG A 354 -18.89 3.87 6.17
N SER A 355 -18.41 5.11 6.24
CA SER A 355 -19.00 6.20 7.04
C SER A 355 -19.47 7.40 6.20
N SER A 356 -19.70 7.19 4.91
CA SER A 356 -20.05 8.23 3.93
C SER A 356 -20.99 7.68 2.84
N PRO A 357 -21.69 8.54 2.07
CA PRO A 357 -22.66 8.11 1.06
C PRO A 357 -22.10 7.11 0.06
N TYR A 358 -20.94 7.38 -0.54
CA TYR A 358 -20.37 6.58 -1.62
C TYR A 358 -19.13 5.82 -1.18
N CYS A 359 -18.84 4.70 -1.84
CA CYS A 359 -17.56 3.99 -1.60
C CYS A 359 -16.34 4.81 -2.09
N THR A 360 -16.57 5.77 -2.97
CA THR A 360 -15.57 6.54 -3.69
C THR A 360 -15.03 7.77 -2.96
N ASP A 361 -15.58 8.11 -1.80
CA ASP A 361 -15.29 9.36 -1.08
C ASP A 361 -13.81 9.55 -0.71
N VAL A 362 -13.04 8.46 -0.62
CA VAL A 362 -11.57 8.49 -0.45
C VAL A 362 -10.86 9.32 -1.54
N ALA A 363 -11.37 9.30 -2.78
CA ALA A 363 -10.74 9.99 -3.92
C ALA A 363 -10.86 11.52 -3.86
N ARG A 364 -11.76 12.05 -3.02
CA ARG A 364 -11.89 13.50 -2.79
C ARG A 364 -10.60 14.10 -2.22
N VAL A 365 -9.71 13.31 -1.60
CA VAL A 365 -8.43 13.75 -1.03
C VAL A 365 -7.52 14.46 -2.06
N VAL A 366 -7.55 14.05 -3.33
CA VAL A 366 -6.80 14.68 -4.43
C VAL A 366 -7.68 15.51 -5.36
N ASN A 367 -8.96 15.69 -5.03
CA ASN A 367 -9.98 16.31 -5.88
C ASN A 367 -10.12 15.60 -7.25
N ALA A 368 -10.02 14.27 -7.29
CA ALA A 368 -10.34 13.50 -8.48
C ALA A 368 -11.87 13.53 -8.71
N PRO A 369 -12.38 13.83 -9.92
CA PRO A 369 -13.81 13.77 -10.19
C PRO A 369 -14.31 12.32 -10.14
N ILE A 370 -15.53 12.17 -9.66
CA ILE A 370 -16.18 10.87 -9.46
C ILE A 370 -17.40 10.80 -10.38
N PHE A 371 -17.50 9.76 -11.19
CA PHE A 371 -18.64 9.50 -12.07
C PHE A 371 -19.32 8.19 -11.67
N HIS A 372 -20.49 8.30 -11.03
CA HIS A 372 -21.35 7.18 -10.71
C HIS A 372 -22.21 6.83 -11.92
N VAL A 373 -22.35 5.54 -12.22
CA VAL A 373 -23.10 5.10 -13.39
C VAL A 373 -23.80 3.76 -13.19
N ASN A 374 -25.05 3.68 -13.63
CA ASN A 374 -25.88 2.47 -13.53
C ASN A 374 -25.40 1.37 -14.49
N SER A 375 -25.06 0.19 -13.97
CA SER A 375 -24.51 -0.90 -14.78
C SER A 375 -25.47 -1.48 -15.82
N ASP A 376 -26.79 -1.28 -15.66
CA ASP A 376 -27.82 -1.75 -16.60
C ASP A 376 -28.15 -0.73 -17.71
N ASP A 377 -27.48 0.44 -17.77
CA ASP A 377 -27.46 1.32 -18.96
C ASP A 377 -26.07 1.35 -19.61
N PRO A 378 -25.79 0.46 -20.59
CA PRO A 378 -24.50 0.38 -21.26
C PRO A 378 -24.04 1.66 -21.97
N GLU A 379 -24.96 2.53 -22.39
CA GLU A 379 -24.63 3.71 -23.19
C GLU A 379 -24.12 4.85 -22.30
N SER A 380 -24.78 5.05 -21.15
CA SER A 380 -24.28 5.90 -20.06
C SER A 380 -22.88 5.46 -19.59
N VAL A 381 -22.65 4.15 -19.42
CA VAL A 381 -21.32 3.65 -19.02
C VAL A 381 -20.26 3.94 -20.09
N MET A 382 -20.56 3.81 -21.39
CA MET A 382 -19.58 4.13 -22.44
C MET A 382 -19.27 5.64 -22.48
N HIS A 383 -20.28 6.49 -22.26
CA HIS A 383 -20.11 7.93 -22.19
C HIS A 383 -19.20 8.34 -21.01
N VAL A 384 -19.44 7.83 -19.81
CA VAL A 384 -18.57 8.05 -18.64
C VAL A 384 -17.14 7.54 -18.88
N CYS A 385 -16.98 6.35 -19.45
CA CYS A 385 -15.65 5.80 -19.77
C CYS A 385 -14.87 6.64 -20.79
N LYS A 386 -15.57 7.24 -21.77
CA LYS A 386 -15.00 8.20 -22.72
C LYS A 386 -14.57 9.49 -22.01
N ILE A 387 -15.41 10.04 -21.13
CA ILE A 387 -15.08 11.24 -20.34
C ILE A 387 -13.85 11.00 -19.44
N ALA A 388 -13.79 9.88 -18.72
CA ALA A 388 -12.64 9.57 -17.87
C ALA A 388 -11.32 9.46 -18.65
N ALA A 389 -11.33 8.83 -19.83
CA ALA A 389 -10.17 8.77 -20.72
C ALA A 389 -9.77 10.16 -21.24
N GLU A 390 -10.74 10.98 -21.66
CA GLU A 390 -10.50 12.35 -22.11
C GLU A 390 -10.02 13.27 -20.97
N TRP A 391 -10.51 13.09 -19.72
CA TRP A 391 -10.09 13.83 -18.53
C TRP A 391 -8.62 13.56 -18.20
N ARG A 392 -8.26 12.27 -18.06
CA ARG A 392 -6.90 11.85 -17.73
C ARG A 392 -5.91 12.35 -18.79
N ALA A 393 -6.29 12.32 -20.07
CA ALA A 393 -5.47 12.82 -21.18
C ALA A 393 -5.41 14.36 -21.28
N THR A 394 -6.39 15.10 -20.73
CA THR A 394 -6.42 16.57 -20.75
C THR A 394 -5.70 17.18 -19.55
N PHE A 395 -5.95 16.66 -18.35
CA PHE A 395 -5.52 17.26 -17.09
C PHE A 395 -4.45 16.48 -16.33
N HIS A 396 -4.06 15.29 -16.82
CA HIS A 396 -3.01 14.45 -16.20
C HIS A 396 -3.28 14.10 -14.73
N LYS A 397 -4.57 13.94 -14.38
CA LYS A 397 -5.07 13.68 -13.02
C LYS A 397 -5.89 12.41 -12.93
N ASP A 398 -6.00 11.90 -11.71
CA ASP A 398 -6.85 10.75 -11.40
C ASP A 398 -8.32 11.04 -11.66
N VAL A 399 -9.11 9.98 -11.89
CA VAL A 399 -10.57 10.02 -12.06
C VAL A 399 -11.16 8.67 -11.66
N VAL A 400 -12.36 8.69 -11.06
CA VAL A 400 -13.04 7.49 -10.59
C VAL A 400 -14.32 7.23 -11.38
N ILE A 401 -14.51 5.99 -11.81
CA ILE A 401 -15.76 5.47 -12.37
C ILE A 401 -16.36 4.50 -11.34
N ASP A 402 -17.49 4.87 -10.74
CA ASP A 402 -18.26 4.02 -9.84
C ASP A 402 -19.35 3.28 -10.63
N ILE A 403 -19.08 2.02 -11.00
CA ILE A 403 -20.04 1.18 -11.74
C ILE A 403 -20.98 0.54 -10.72
N VAL A 404 -22.07 1.23 -10.43
CA VAL A 404 -23.11 0.79 -9.49
C VAL A 404 -23.84 -0.40 -10.11
N CYS A 405 -23.64 -1.57 -9.50
CA CYS A 405 -23.97 -2.87 -10.06
C CYS A 405 -24.45 -3.84 -8.96
N TYR A 406 -24.46 -5.14 -9.24
CA TYR A 406 -24.79 -6.17 -8.24
C TYR A 406 -23.93 -7.43 -8.41
N ARG A 407 -24.15 -8.42 -7.53
CA ARG A 407 -23.49 -9.74 -7.58
C ARG A 407 -24.56 -10.82 -7.73
N ARG A 408 -24.55 -11.57 -8.84
CA ARG A 408 -25.60 -12.57 -9.13
C ARG A 408 -25.61 -13.74 -8.14
N ASN A 409 -24.44 -14.11 -7.63
CA ASN A 409 -24.17 -15.28 -6.78
C ASN A 409 -23.69 -14.82 -5.39
N GLY A 410 -23.37 -15.76 -4.49
CA GLY A 410 -22.64 -15.48 -3.24
C GLY A 410 -21.28 -14.80 -3.48
N HIS A 411 -20.52 -14.53 -2.41
CA HIS A 411 -19.19 -13.91 -2.56
C HIS A 411 -18.25 -14.75 -3.44
N ASN A 412 -18.45 -16.06 -3.38
CA ASN A 412 -17.98 -17.03 -4.37
C ASN A 412 -19.17 -17.95 -4.74
N GLU A 413 -19.04 -18.80 -5.75
CA GLU A 413 -20.20 -19.42 -6.39
C GLU A 413 -20.78 -20.64 -5.65
N ILE A 414 -20.19 -21.02 -4.52
CA ILE A 414 -20.72 -22.04 -3.58
C ILE A 414 -21.20 -21.44 -2.25
N ASP A 415 -21.24 -20.11 -2.14
CA ASP A 415 -21.69 -19.35 -0.97
C ASP A 415 -23.19 -18.98 -1.09
N GLU A 416 -23.93 -18.99 0.02
CA GLU A 416 -25.39 -18.75 0.05
C GLU A 416 -25.71 -17.38 0.69
N PRO A 417 -25.85 -16.32 -0.13
CA PRO A 417 -26.02 -14.96 0.38
C PRO A 417 -27.41 -14.68 0.95
N MET A 418 -28.41 -15.55 0.77
CA MET A 418 -29.74 -15.36 1.37
C MET A 418 -29.75 -15.52 2.89
N PHE A 419 -28.68 -16.04 3.51
CA PHE A 419 -28.53 -16.05 4.97
C PHE A 419 -28.37 -14.65 5.58
N THR A 420 -27.87 -13.68 4.81
CA THR A 420 -27.52 -12.32 5.29
C THR A 420 -28.19 -11.21 4.49
N GLN A 421 -28.31 -11.34 3.16
CA GLN A 421 -28.98 -10.36 2.28
C GLN A 421 -30.24 -10.91 1.56
N PRO A 422 -31.23 -11.52 2.26
CA PRO A 422 -32.37 -12.18 1.64
C PRO A 422 -33.27 -11.27 0.78
N LEU A 423 -33.33 -9.97 1.05
CA LEU A 423 -34.13 -9.02 0.27
C LEU A 423 -33.44 -8.63 -1.04
N MET A 424 -32.15 -8.28 -0.98
CA MET A 424 -31.30 -8.00 -2.14
C MET A 424 -31.31 -9.17 -3.12
N TYR A 425 -31.09 -10.40 -2.65
CA TYR A 425 -30.99 -11.56 -3.54
C TYR A 425 -32.36 -12.03 -4.07
N ARG A 426 -33.48 -11.76 -3.38
CA ARG A 426 -34.83 -11.87 -3.97
C ARG A 426 -35.04 -10.88 -5.13
N LYS A 427 -34.51 -9.65 -5.02
CA LYS A 427 -34.56 -8.65 -6.10
C LYS A 427 -33.69 -9.10 -7.27
N ILE A 428 -32.40 -9.40 -7.02
CA ILE A 428 -31.43 -9.89 -8.01
C ILE A 428 -31.96 -11.11 -8.77
N LYS A 429 -32.58 -12.08 -8.11
CA LYS A 429 -33.16 -13.28 -8.76
C LYS A 429 -34.22 -12.94 -9.82
N ASN A 430 -34.93 -11.82 -9.64
CA ASN A 430 -35.91 -11.30 -10.60
C ASN A 430 -35.33 -10.24 -11.56
N THR A 431 -34.12 -9.73 -11.29
CA THR A 431 -33.43 -8.76 -12.16
C THR A 431 -32.91 -9.43 -13.42
N LYS A 432 -33.48 -9.04 -14.57
CA LYS A 432 -33.04 -9.44 -15.91
C LYS A 432 -31.59 -8.99 -16.21
N PRO A 433 -30.73 -9.82 -16.83
CA PRO A 433 -29.35 -9.44 -17.16
C PRO A 433 -29.25 -8.23 -18.10
N ALA A 434 -28.19 -7.44 -17.94
CA ALA A 434 -27.88 -6.27 -18.77
C ALA A 434 -27.85 -6.61 -20.27
N LEU A 435 -27.31 -7.78 -20.63
CA LEU A 435 -27.24 -8.24 -22.02
C LEU A 435 -28.62 -8.39 -22.67
N ASP A 436 -29.60 -8.95 -21.95
CA ASP A 436 -30.94 -9.17 -22.50
C ASP A 436 -31.74 -7.86 -22.53
N LYS A 437 -31.58 -7.00 -21.51
CA LYS A 437 -32.12 -5.62 -21.50
C LYS A 437 -31.64 -4.83 -22.72
N TYR A 438 -30.33 -4.88 -23.00
CA TYR A 438 -29.73 -4.11 -24.09
C TYR A 438 -30.05 -4.68 -25.48
N ALA A 439 -30.08 -6.01 -25.62
CA ALA A 439 -30.51 -6.65 -26.86
C ALA A 439 -31.97 -6.29 -27.23
N GLU A 440 -32.86 -6.22 -26.25
CA GLU A 440 -34.26 -5.81 -26.47
C GLU A 440 -34.37 -4.32 -26.85
N LYS A 441 -33.62 -3.43 -26.18
CA LYS A 441 -33.51 -2.02 -26.58
C LYS A 441 -33.09 -1.91 -28.05
N LEU A 442 -31.97 -2.52 -28.45
CA LEU A 442 -31.46 -2.44 -29.82
C LEU A 442 -32.38 -3.11 -30.86
N THR A 443 -33.16 -4.12 -30.46
CA THR A 443 -34.18 -4.73 -31.33
C THR A 443 -35.37 -3.77 -31.52
N SER A 444 -35.83 -3.10 -30.45
CA SER A 444 -36.92 -2.12 -30.52
C SER A 444 -36.55 -0.83 -31.27
N GLU A 445 -35.27 -0.45 -31.25
CA GLU A 445 -34.71 0.65 -32.05
C GLU A 445 -34.44 0.26 -33.52
N GLY A 446 -34.59 -1.02 -33.90
CA GLY A 446 -34.27 -1.52 -35.24
C GLY A 446 -32.77 -1.56 -35.57
N VAL A 447 -31.90 -1.52 -34.57
CA VAL A 447 -30.43 -1.53 -34.71
C VAL A 447 -29.89 -2.95 -34.95
N VAL A 448 -30.55 -3.97 -34.41
CA VAL A 448 -30.24 -5.40 -34.61
C VAL A 448 -31.49 -6.25 -34.77
N THR A 449 -31.36 -7.43 -35.39
CA THR A 449 -32.41 -8.46 -35.38
C THR A 449 -32.18 -9.52 -34.28
N PRO A 450 -33.22 -10.27 -33.85
CA PRO A 450 -33.06 -11.39 -32.92
C PRO A 450 -32.08 -12.47 -33.41
N GLU A 451 -32.00 -12.68 -34.73
CA GLU A 451 -31.07 -13.62 -35.37
C GLU A 451 -29.62 -13.15 -35.24
N GLU A 452 -29.36 -11.84 -35.39
CA GLU A 452 -28.03 -11.27 -35.17
C GLU A 452 -27.59 -11.38 -33.70
N VAL A 453 -28.51 -11.08 -32.76
CA VAL A 453 -28.27 -11.26 -31.31
C VAL A 453 -27.90 -12.71 -31.00
N LYS A 454 -28.57 -13.68 -31.64
CA LYS A 454 -28.28 -15.11 -31.47
C LYS A 454 -26.94 -15.50 -32.10
N ASP A 455 -26.68 -15.09 -33.34
CA ASP A 455 -25.43 -15.38 -34.07
C ASP A 455 -24.18 -14.90 -33.30
N VAL A 456 -24.24 -13.72 -32.67
CA VAL A 456 -23.15 -13.19 -31.85
C VAL A 456 -22.92 -14.03 -30.58
N ARG A 457 -23.97 -14.63 -30.00
CA ARG A 457 -23.89 -15.58 -28.87
C ARG A 457 -23.28 -16.91 -29.32
N ASP A 458 -23.86 -17.54 -30.35
CA ASP A 458 -23.45 -18.85 -30.88
C ASP A 458 -21.98 -18.84 -31.37
N LYS A 459 -21.52 -17.73 -31.96
CA LYS A 459 -20.12 -17.54 -32.38
C LYS A 459 -19.14 -17.49 -31.22
N TYR A 460 -19.50 -16.93 -30.06
CA TYR A 460 -18.59 -16.87 -28.91
C TYR A 460 -18.57 -18.18 -28.12
N GLU A 461 -19.73 -18.82 -27.96
CA GLU A 461 -19.84 -20.19 -27.44
C GLU A 461 -18.91 -21.16 -28.21
N SER A 462 -18.92 -21.08 -29.54
CA SER A 462 -18.06 -21.88 -30.42
C SER A 462 -16.56 -21.66 -30.18
N ILE A 463 -16.15 -20.42 -29.86
CA ILE A 463 -14.76 -20.08 -29.53
C ILE A 463 -14.37 -20.68 -28.17
N CYS A 464 -15.23 -20.56 -27.16
CA CYS A 464 -14.98 -21.12 -25.84
C CYS A 464 -14.90 -22.66 -25.87
N GLU A 465 -15.79 -23.34 -26.61
CA GLU A 465 -15.73 -24.80 -26.74
C GLU A 465 -14.47 -25.27 -27.48
N ALA A 466 -14.08 -24.59 -28.56
CA ALA A 466 -12.84 -24.91 -29.29
C ALA A 466 -11.59 -24.77 -28.40
N SER A 467 -11.46 -23.67 -27.65
CA SER A 467 -10.35 -23.48 -26.70
C SER A 467 -10.41 -24.46 -25.51
N TYR A 468 -11.60 -24.87 -25.06
CA TYR A 468 -11.74 -25.91 -24.03
C TYR A 468 -11.25 -27.27 -24.52
N GLN A 469 -11.58 -27.67 -25.75
CA GLN A 469 -11.05 -28.90 -26.34
C GLN A 469 -9.54 -28.81 -26.67
N ASN A 470 -8.95 -27.61 -26.76
CA ASN A 470 -7.50 -27.43 -26.81
C ASN A 470 -6.86 -27.52 -25.42
N ALA A 471 -7.41 -26.87 -24.40
CA ALA A 471 -6.91 -26.95 -23.02
C ALA A 471 -6.82 -28.39 -22.50
N ARG A 472 -7.75 -29.26 -22.92
CA ARG A 472 -7.75 -30.70 -22.60
C ARG A 472 -6.65 -31.53 -23.26
N LYS A 473 -5.80 -30.92 -24.11
CA LYS A 473 -4.62 -31.54 -24.73
C LYS A 473 -3.31 -31.13 -24.04
N GLU A 474 -3.34 -30.03 -23.27
CA GLU A 474 -2.18 -29.58 -22.50
C GLU A 474 -1.93 -30.52 -21.33
N THR A 475 -0.67 -30.82 -21.05
CA THR A 475 -0.23 -31.75 -20.00
C THR A 475 0.43 -31.05 -18.81
N HIS A 476 0.82 -29.78 -18.97
CA HIS A 476 1.52 -28.99 -17.95
C HIS A 476 1.05 -27.54 -17.97
N ILE A 477 1.16 -26.84 -16.83
CA ILE A 477 1.07 -25.37 -16.76
C ILE A 477 2.47 -24.72 -16.80
N LYS A 478 2.52 -23.41 -17.03
CA LYS A 478 3.76 -22.63 -17.15
C LYS A 478 3.61 -21.33 -16.37
N TYR A 479 4.24 -21.22 -15.21
CA TYR A 479 4.13 -20.01 -14.37
C TYR A 479 4.70 -18.75 -15.05
N LYS A 480 5.64 -18.91 -16.00
CA LYS A 480 6.14 -17.78 -16.80
C LYS A 480 5.07 -17.12 -17.68
N ASP A 481 3.98 -17.82 -18.01
CA ASP A 481 2.85 -17.25 -18.76
C ASP A 481 2.09 -16.19 -17.93
N TRP A 482 2.40 -16.04 -16.64
CA TRP A 482 1.80 -15.06 -15.73
C TRP A 482 2.66 -13.78 -15.57
N LEU A 483 3.85 -13.74 -16.17
CA LEU A 483 4.77 -12.61 -16.06
C LEU A 483 4.21 -11.36 -16.74
N ASP A 484 4.00 -10.32 -15.94
CA ASP A 484 3.49 -9.00 -16.30
C ASP A 484 4.57 -8.03 -16.84
N SER A 485 5.85 -8.28 -16.50
CA SER A 485 7.07 -7.67 -17.04
C SER A 485 8.01 -8.77 -17.55
N PRO A 486 8.06 -9.07 -18.86
CA PRO A 486 9.05 -9.99 -19.41
C PRO A 486 10.40 -9.29 -19.60
N TRP A 487 11.45 -9.76 -18.91
CA TRP A 487 12.82 -9.23 -19.04
C TRP A 487 13.56 -9.86 -20.23
N SER A 488 13.01 -9.69 -21.44
CA SER A 488 13.62 -10.16 -22.70
C SER A 488 15.07 -9.66 -22.84
N GLY A 489 16.00 -10.50 -23.33
CA GLY A 489 17.42 -10.16 -23.41
C GLY A 489 18.20 -10.22 -22.09
N PHE A 490 17.57 -10.05 -20.91
CA PHE A 490 18.34 -9.92 -19.66
C PHE A 490 19.07 -11.21 -19.25
N PHE A 491 18.48 -12.38 -19.51
CA PHE A 491 19.08 -13.68 -19.15
C PHE A 491 19.91 -14.27 -20.30
N GLU A 492 19.92 -13.66 -21.48
CA GLU A 492 20.58 -14.20 -22.66
C GLU A 492 22.11 -14.03 -22.56
N GLY A 493 22.85 -15.12 -22.79
CA GLY A 493 24.32 -15.12 -22.74
C GLY A 493 24.93 -15.02 -21.32
N LYS A 494 24.13 -15.11 -20.26
CA LYS A 494 24.61 -15.14 -18.87
C LYS A 494 24.64 -16.55 -18.31
N ASP A 495 25.71 -16.89 -17.60
CA ASP A 495 25.75 -18.04 -16.71
C ASP A 495 25.14 -17.64 -15.35
N PRO A 496 24.06 -18.31 -14.87
CA PRO A 496 23.47 -18.00 -13.56
C PRO A 496 24.40 -18.32 -12.38
N LEU A 497 25.47 -19.08 -12.58
CA LEU A 497 26.43 -19.52 -11.58
C LEU A 497 27.78 -18.78 -11.66
N GLN A 498 27.80 -17.60 -12.30
CA GLN A 498 28.98 -16.73 -12.36
C GLN A 498 28.64 -15.30 -11.91
N VAL A 499 29.51 -14.71 -11.09
CA VAL A 499 29.40 -13.33 -10.60
C VAL A 499 30.78 -12.68 -10.67
N SER A 500 30.89 -11.51 -11.29
CA SER A 500 32.16 -10.78 -11.35
C SER A 500 32.50 -10.11 -10.01
N PRO A 501 33.79 -10.00 -9.64
CA PRO A 501 34.22 -9.15 -8.53
C PRO A 501 33.71 -7.72 -8.69
N THR A 502 33.36 -7.07 -7.58
CA THR A 502 32.64 -5.78 -7.60
C THR A 502 33.52 -4.57 -7.32
N GLY A 503 34.82 -4.75 -7.07
CA GLY A 503 35.79 -3.66 -6.99
C GLY A 503 35.97 -2.87 -8.30
N VAL A 504 36.57 -1.68 -8.22
CA VAL A 504 36.70 -0.74 -9.36
C VAL A 504 38.10 -0.11 -9.45
N LYS A 505 38.42 0.53 -10.58
CA LYS A 505 39.68 1.29 -10.73
C LYS A 505 39.77 2.41 -9.71
N GLU A 506 40.91 2.57 -9.04
CA GLU A 506 41.10 3.55 -7.96
C GLU A 506 40.76 4.99 -8.39
N ASP A 507 41.11 5.38 -9.62
CA ASP A 507 40.74 6.67 -10.23
C ASP A 507 39.22 6.96 -10.18
N THR A 508 38.40 5.92 -10.20
CA THR A 508 36.93 6.01 -10.08
C THR A 508 36.54 6.41 -8.65
N LEU A 509 37.14 5.79 -7.64
CA LEU A 509 36.94 6.13 -6.23
C LEU A 509 37.43 7.56 -5.94
N VAL A 510 38.62 7.91 -6.43
CA VAL A 510 39.20 9.26 -6.31
C VAL A 510 38.28 10.30 -6.97
N HIS A 511 37.83 10.07 -8.20
CA HIS A 511 36.96 11.02 -8.92
C HIS A 511 35.61 11.21 -8.22
N ILE A 512 34.90 10.13 -7.87
CA ILE A 512 33.61 10.22 -7.18
C ILE A 512 33.79 10.90 -5.83
N GLY A 513 34.79 10.46 -5.04
CA GLY A 513 35.11 11.03 -3.75
C GLY A 513 35.35 12.53 -3.83
N LYS A 514 36.20 13.01 -4.75
CA LYS A 514 36.49 14.44 -4.91
C LYS A 514 35.30 15.24 -5.40
N ARG A 515 34.49 14.72 -6.33
CA ARG A 515 33.25 15.39 -6.80
C ARG A 515 32.18 15.47 -5.71
N PHE A 516 32.02 14.41 -4.91
CA PHE A 516 31.06 14.33 -3.81
C PHE A 516 31.49 15.10 -2.54
N SER A 517 32.80 15.37 -2.41
CA SER A 517 33.40 16.18 -1.35
C SER A 517 33.60 17.65 -1.74
N SER A 518 33.18 18.04 -2.94
CA SER A 518 33.27 19.43 -3.43
C SER A 518 31.95 20.19 -3.25
N PRO A 519 32.00 21.52 -3.04
CA PRO A 519 30.82 22.36 -3.21
C PRO A 519 30.40 22.42 -4.70
N PRO A 520 29.22 23.00 -5.03
CA PRO A 520 28.77 23.15 -6.42
C PRO A 520 29.80 23.92 -7.27
N PRO A 521 29.91 23.66 -8.60
CA PRO A 521 30.88 24.35 -9.46
C PRO A 521 30.77 25.88 -9.46
N ASN A 522 29.58 26.42 -9.18
CA ASN A 522 29.31 27.85 -9.02
C ASN A 522 29.25 28.28 -7.54
N ALA A 523 30.05 27.69 -6.64
CA ALA A 523 30.03 27.96 -5.19
C ALA A 523 30.20 29.44 -4.76
N ALA A 524 30.72 30.32 -5.64
CA ALA A 524 30.77 31.76 -5.40
C ALA A 524 29.37 32.42 -5.39
N GLU A 525 28.42 31.81 -6.11
CA GLU A 525 27.01 32.19 -6.15
C GLU A 525 26.16 31.24 -5.29
N PHE A 526 26.46 29.93 -5.32
CA PHE A 526 25.72 28.91 -4.57
C PHE A 526 26.12 28.89 -3.09
N VAL A 527 25.40 29.64 -2.26
CA VAL A 527 25.64 29.72 -0.81
C VAL A 527 25.17 28.44 -0.11
N ILE A 528 26.12 27.62 0.38
CA ILE A 528 25.85 26.43 1.22
C ILE A 528 25.96 26.75 2.72
N HIS A 529 25.38 25.88 3.57
CA HIS A 529 25.47 26.01 5.02
C HIS A 529 26.88 25.70 5.55
N LYS A 530 27.38 26.48 6.53
CA LYS A 530 28.69 26.25 7.20
C LYS A 530 28.83 24.92 7.96
N GLY A 531 27.73 24.19 8.15
CA GLY A 531 27.77 22.77 8.54
C GLY A 531 28.23 21.86 7.41
N ILE A 532 27.69 22.07 6.21
CA ILE A 532 27.99 21.30 5.00
C ILE A 532 29.43 21.54 4.55
N GLU A 533 29.92 22.78 4.58
CA GLU A 533 31.34 23.10 4.27
C GLU A 533 32.33 22.23 5.07
N ARG A 534 32.04 21.97 6.35
CA ARG A 534 32.88 21.15 7.23
C ARG A 534 32.76 19.66 6.92
N ILE A 535 31.57 19.18 6.56
CA ILE A 535 31.33 17.79 6.14
C ILE A 535 32.05 17.52 4.80
N LEU A 536 31.90 18.41 3.83
CA LEU A 536 32.57 18.33 2.52
C LEU A 536 34.10 18.31 2.69
N ARG A 537 34.68 19.18 3.53
CA ARG A 537 36.11 19.15 3.84
C ARG A 537 36.54 17.84 4.48
N ALA A 538 35.84 17.37 5.52
CA ALA A 538 36.18 16.12 6.20
C ALA A 538 36.12 14.90 5.27
N ARG A 539 35.20 14.89 4.29
CA ARG A 539 35.17 13.86 3.23
C ARG A 539 36.37 13.99 2.28
N MET A 540 36.77 15.20 1.89
CA MET A 540 37.96 15.42 1.07
C MET A 540 39.22 14.94 1.80
N ASP A 541 39.37 15.26 3.09
CA ASP A 541 40.48 14.83 3.95
C ASP A 541 40.58 13.28 4.02
N MET A 542 39.44 12.58 4.01
CA MET A 542 39.39 11.11 3.94
C MET A 542 39.77 10.58 2.53
N VAL A 543 39.25 11.18 1.46
CA VAL A 543 39.56 10.80 0.07
C VAL A 543 41.05 11.00 -0.25
N ASP A 544 41.65 12.11 0.17
CA ASP A 544 43.10 12.37 0.00
C ASP A 544 43.98 11.48 0.90
N SER A 545 43.42 10.81 1.91
CA SER A 545 44.10 9.82 2.75
C SER A 545 43.73 8.36 2.42
N ARG A 546 43.11 8.09 1.25
CA ARG A 546 42.63 6.75 0.80
C ARG A 546 41.65 6.07 1.77
N GLN A 547 40.92 6.84 2.58
CA GLN A 547 39.91 6.35 3.51
C GLN A 547 38.48 6.66 3.04
N VAL A 548 37.54 5.81 3.44
CA VAL A 548 36.10 6.06 3.30
C VAL A 548 35.38 5.92 4.65
N ASP A 549 34.38 6.78 4.86
CA ASP A 549 33.31 6.57 5.82
C ASP A 549 32.09 5.92 5.13
N TRP A 550 31.01 5.70 5.87
CA TRP A 550 29.81 5.06 5.32
C TRP A 550 29.16 5.85 4.17
N ALA A 551 29.19 7.18 4.25
CA ALA A 551 28.60 8.05 3.22
C ALA A 551 29.46 8.07 1.94
N LEU A 552 30.78 8.03 2.06
CA LEU A 552 31.68 7.85 0.92
C LEU A 552 31.54 6.46 0.29
N GLY A 553 31.43 5.39 1.09
CA GLY A 553 31.22 4.02 0.59
C GLY A 553 29.93 3.89 -0.23
N GLU A 554 28.81 4.42 0.29
CA GLU A 554 27.53 4.46 -0.42
C GLU A 554 27.60 5.31 -1.71
N ALA A 555 28.17 6.52 -1.62
CA ALA A 555 28.30 7.42 -2.76
C ALA A 555 29.24 6.87 -3.85
N MET A 556 30.29 6.13 -3.48
CA MET A 556 31.17 5.43 -4.43
C MET A 556 30.49 4.22 -5.08
N ALA A 557 29.60 3.51 -4.37
CA ALA A 557 28.81 2.43 -4.97
C ALA A 557 27.84 2.97 -6.02
N PHE A 558 27.05 3.98 -5.66
CA PHE A 558 26.15 4.64 -6.61
C PHE A 558 26.94 5.28 -7.76
N GLY A 559 27.98 6.08 -7.45
CA GLY A 559 28.77 6.79 -8.46
C GLY A 559 29.50 5.89 -9.47
N SER A 560 29.91 4.68 -9.07
CA SER A 560 30.53 3.71 -9.98
C SER A 560 29.51 2.97 -10.84
N LEU A 561 28.35 2.60 -10.28
CA LEU A 561 27.23 2.07 -11.06
C LEU A 561 26.73 3.10 -12.09
N LEU A 562 26.62 4.37 -11.69
CA LEU A 562 26.29 5.48 -12.59
C LEU A 562 27.34 5.63 -13.71
N LYS A 563 28.64 5.44 -13.43
CA LYS A 563 29.70 5.38 -14.46
C LYS A 563 29.53 4.21 -15.44
N GLU A 564 28.94 3.11 -14.97
CA GLU A 564 28.65 1.90 -15.76
C GLU A 564 27.31 1.99 -16.51
N GLY A 565 26.68 3.18 -16.54
CA GLY A 565 25.40 3.42 -17.22
C GLY A 565 24.16 2.93 -16.46
N VAL A 566 24.33 2.39 -15.25
CA VAL A 566 23.26 1.84 -14.42
C VAL A 566 22.38 2.97 -13.88
N HIS A 567 21.07 2.81 -13.98
CA HIS A 567 20.11 3.68 -13.31
C HIS A 567 20.10 3.38 -11.80
N VAL A 568 20.32 4.39 -10.96
CA VAL A 568 20.18 4.26 -9.50
C VAL A 568 19.07 5.18 -9.00
N ARG A 569 18.09 4.62 -8.27
CA ARG A 569 17.00 5.35 -7.59
C ARG A 569 17.02 5.06 -6.09
N LEU A 570 17.06 6.11 -5.27
CA LEU A 570 16.93 6.06 -3.81
C LEU A 570 15.68 6.82 -3.37
N SER A 571 14.82 6.17 -2.59
CA SER A 571 13.49 6.64 -2.21
C SER A 571 13.23 6.38 -0.73
N GLY A 572 12.50 7.27 -0.06
CA GLY A 572 12.15 7.16 1.35
C GLY A 572 12.12 8.51 2.07
N GLN A 573 11.87 8.49 3.38
CA GLN A 573 11.72 9.72 4.18
C GLN A 573 13.09 10.35 4.45
N ASP A 574 13.22 11.67 4.27
CA ASP A 574 14.45 12.46 4.43
C ASP A 574 15.70 12.00 3.62
N VAL A 575 15.58 11.05 2.68
CA VAL A 575 16.75 10.36 2.08
C VAL A 575 17.73 11.28 1.37
N GLU A 576 17.31 12.43 0.84
CA GLU A 576 18.20 13.43 0.23
C GLU A 576 19.28 13.95 1.22
N ARG A 577 18.90 14.11 2.49
CA ARG A 577 19.80 14.44 3.61
C ARG A 577 20.35 13.17 4.27
N GLY A 578 19.54 12.13 4.31
CA GLY A 578 19.61 11.01 5.25
C GLY A 578 19.08 11.43 6.64
N THR A 579 18.29 10.57 7.28
CA THR A 579 17.74 10.78 8.64
C THR A 579 18.79 11.33 9.59
N PHE A 580 19.92 10.64 9.69
CA PHE A 580 21.03 10.92 10.62
C PHE A 580 21.93 12.07 10.18
N SER A 581 21.59 12.78 9.09
CA SER A 581 22.39 13.85 8.47
C SER A 581 23.82 13.40 8.10
N HIS A 582 23.92 12.23 7.48
CA HIS A 582 25.18 11.64 7.00
C HIS A 582 25.36 11.77 5.49
N ARG A 583 24.26 11.72 4.72
CA ARG A 583 24.27 11.46 3.27
C ARG A 583 24.46 12.72 2.44
N HIS A 584 23.57 13.72 2.56
CA HIS A 584 23.65 14.98 1.81
C HIS A 584 23.87 14.79 0.30
N HIS A 585 23.04 13.96 -0.35
CA HIS A 585 23.04 13.81 -1.81
C HIS A 585 22.38 15.00 -2.52
N VAL A 586 21.72 15.88 -1.76
CA VAL A 586 21.24 17.17 -2.21
C VAL A 586 21.79 18.28 -1.31
N LEU A 587 22.34 19.31 -1.94
CA LEU A 587 22.80 20.53 -1.28
C LEU A 587 21.77 21.64 -1.56
N HIS A 588 21.33 22.34 -0.52
CA HIS A 588 20.30 23.39 -0.62
C HIS A 588 20.91 24.78 -0.47
N HIS A 589 20.51 25.69 -1.34
CA HIS A 589 20.91 27.09 -1.29
C HIS A 589 20.36 27.79 -0.04
N GLN A 590 21.19 28.56 0.67
CA GLN A 590 20.78 29.17 1.96
C GLN A 590 19.95 30.46 1.82
N SER A 591 19.91 31.07 0.63
CA SER A 591 19.22 32.35 0.39
C SER A 591 18.36 32.39 -0.87
N VAL A 592 18.08 31.24 -1.50
CA VAL A 592 17.22 31.12 -2.69
C VAL A 592 16.39 29.85 -2.54
N ASP A 593 15.05 29.97 -2.56
CA ASP A 593 14.15 28.83 -2.42
C ASP A 593 14.30 27.84 -3.60
N LYS A 594 14.13 26.54 -3.31
CA LYS A 594 14.20 25.39 -4.24
C LYS A 594 15.50 25.22 -5.06
N ALA A 595 16.42 26.19 -5.02
CA ALA A 595 17.74 26.07 -5.63
C ALA A 595 18.54 24.97 -4.92
N THR A 596 18.79 23.88 -5.65
CA THR A 596 19.46 22.68 -5.17
C THR A 596 20.56 22.23 -6.14
N TYR A 597 21.53 21.50 -5.62
CA TYR A 597 22.58 20.84 -6.40
C TYR A 597 22.72 19.39 -5.94
N LYS A 598 22.66 18.42 -6.86
CA LYS A 598 22.76 16.99 -6.56
C LYS A 598 24.10 16.45 -7.11
N PRO A 599 25.18 16.29 -6.30
CA PRO A 599 26.52 16.02 -6.83
C PRO A 599 26.62 14.71 -7.64
N LEU A 600 25.85 13.69 -7.28
CA LEU A 600 25.83 12.39 -7.96
C LEU A 600 25.15 12.44 -9.35
N CYS A 601 24.41 13.49 -9.68
CA CYS A 601 23.85 13.73 -11.01
C CYS A 601 24.86 14.39 -11.98
N HIS A 602 26.06 14.72 -11.51
CA HIS A 602 27.05 15.52 -12.24
C HIS A 602 28.48 14.95 -12.13
N LEU A 603 28.60 13.62 -12.02
CA LEU A 603 29.89 12.92 -11.93
C LEU A 603 30.57 12.83 -13.30
N TYR A 604 29.84 12.40 -14.33
CA TYR A 604 30.34 12.17 -15.69
C TYR A 604 29.36 12.71 -16.75
N PRO A 605 29.79 13.03 -17.98
CA PRO A 605 28.88 13.51 -19.04
C PRO A 605 27.92 12.43 -19.59
N ASP A 606 28.33 11.17 -19.45
CA ASP A 606 27.77 9.96 -20.06
C ASP A 606 27.22 8.97 -19.01
N GLN A 607 27.06 9.42 -17.76
CA GLN A 607 26.59 8.57 -16.67
C GLN A 607 25.13 8.10 -16.84
N GLY A 608 24.83 6.96 -16.21
CA GLY A 608 23.47 6.55 -15.90
C GLY A 608 22.72 7.60 -15.05
N PRO A 609 21.38 7.57 -15.10
CA PRO A 609 20.53 8.51 -14.37
C PRO A 609 20.56 8.23 -12.86
N TYR A 610 20.62 9.30 -12.06
CA TYR A 610 20.48 9.24 -10.61
C TYR A 610 19.22 9.96 -10.13
N PHE A 611 18.38 9.25 -9.38
CA PHE A 611 17.26 9.81 -8.66
C PHE A 611 17.45 9.62 -7.16
N VAL A 612 17.27 10.70 -6.40
CA VAL A 612 17.10 10.68 -4.96
C VAL A 612 15.87 11.51 -4.62
N CYS A 613 14.92 10.87 -3.93
CA CYS A 613 13.53 11.30 -3.86
C CYS A 613 13.04 11.20 -2.41
N ASN A 614 12.81 12.33 -1.74
CA ASN A 614 12.12 12.30 -0.44
C ASN A 614 10.68 11.82 -0.68
N SER A 615 10.23 10.81 0.05
CA SER A 615 8.86 10.31 -0.03
C SER A 615 7.89 11.15 0.81
N SER A 616 6.59 10.91 0.61
CA SER A 616 5.58 11.21 1.63
C SER A 616 5.83 10.38 2.91
N LEU A 617 5.12 10.72 3.98
CA LEU A 617 5.15 9.98 5.25
C LEU A 617 4.27 8.72 5.15
N SER A 618 4.70 7.79 4.30
CA SER A 618 4.07 6.51 3.99
C SER A 618 5.18 5.48 3.77
N GLU A 619 5.00 4.28 4.31
CA GLU A 619 5.83 3.13 3.96
C GLU A 619 5.05 2.10 3.13
N PHE A 620 3.76 1.89 3.38
CA PHE A 620 2.97 0.85 2.72
C PHE A 620 2.76 1.18 1.23
N GLY A 621 2.31 2.40 0.93
CA GLY A 621 2.28 2.96 -0.42
C GLY A 621 3.67 3.04 -1.05
N VAL A 622 4.65 3.64 -0.37
CA VAL A 622 5.98 3.90 -0.96
C VAL A 622 6.79 2.63 -1.21
N LEU A 623 6.80 1.64 -0.31
CA LEU A 623 7.51 0.37 -0.54
C LEU A 623 6.86 -0.44 -1.67
N GLY A 624 5.52 -0.41 -1.77
CA GLY A 624 4.81 -0.98 -2.92
C GLY A 624 5.20 -0.30 -4.24
N PHE A 625 5.38 1.02 -4.22
CA PHE A 625 5.83 1.79 -5.38
C PHE A 625 7.24 1.42 -5.82
N GLU A 626 8.22 1.43 -4.92
CA GLU A 626 9.61 1.08 -5.27
C GLU A 626 9.77 -0.39 -5.69
N LEU A 627 8.97 -1.29 -5.11
CA LEU A 627 8.82 -2.65 -5.60
C LEU A 627 8.35 -2.67 -7.06
N GLY A 628 7.24 -2.00 -7.40
CA GLY A 628 6.73 -1.91 -8.77
C GLY A 628 7.76 -1.33 -9.75
N TYR A 629 8.52 -0.32 -9.30
CA TYR A 629 9.61 0.27 -10.07
C TYR A 629 10.70 -0.77 -10.37
N SER A 630 11.13 -1.54 -9.37
CA SER A 630 12.15 -2.59 -9.48
C SER A 630 11.77 -3.76 -10.41
N MET A 631 10.46 -4.01 -10.61
CA MET A 631 9.98 -5.08 -11.51
C MET A 631 10.13 -4.72 -13.00
N THR A 632 10.42 -3.47 -13.34
CA THR A 632 10.32 -2.98 -14.73
C THR A 632 11.63 -3.10 -15.51
N ASN A 633 12.78 -2.82 -14.89
CA ASN A 633 14.09 -2.96 -15.53
C ASN A 633 15.09 -3.60 -14.54
N PRO A 634 15.63 -4.79 -14.83
CA PRO A 634 16.60 -5.46 -13.94
C PRO A 634 17.99 -4.81 -13.96
N ASN A 635 18.29 -3.92 -14.90
CA ASN A 635 19.58 -3.22 -14.98
C ASN A 635 19.58 -1.90 -14.19
N ALA A 636 18.72 -1.78 -13.16
CA ALA A 636 18.61 -0.62 -12.29
C ALA A 636 18.74 -1.03 -10.81
N LEU A 637 19.41 -0.19 -10.02
CA LEU A 637 19.47 -0.31 -8.57
C LEU A 637 18.34 0.55 -7.97
N VAL A 638 17.33 -0.10 -7.41
CA VAL A 638 16.21 0.57 -6.73
C VAL A 638 16.34 0.33 -5.23
N CYS A 639 16.44 1.41 -4.47
CA CYS A 639 16.62 1.40 -3.02
C CYS A 639 15.46 2.12 -2.33
N TRP A 640 14.84 1.46 -1.36
CA TRP A 640 13.94 2.07 -0.39
C TRP A 640 14.63 2.15 0.98
N GLU A 641 14.59 3.30 1.65
CA GLU A 641 15.10 3.49 3.02
C GLU A 641 13.97 3.83 3.99
N ALA A 642 13.85 3.04 5.06
CA ALA A 642 12.99 3.38 6.19
C ALA A 642 13.69 4.43 7.08
N GLN A 643 12.95 5.42 7.60
CA GLN A 643 13.56 6.50 8.41
C GLN A 643 14.31 5.94 9.63
N PHE A 644 13.68 4.98 10.31
CA PHE A 644 14.29 3.95 11.16
C PHE A 644 13.80 2.59 10.69
N GLY A 645 14.64 1.55 10.82
CA GLY A 645 14.28 0.21 10.34
C GLY A 645 13.05 -0.37 11.04
N ASP A 646 12.81 0.02 12.29
CA ASP A 646 11.67 -0.35 13.12
C ASP A 646 10.31 -0.13 12.43
N PHE A 647 10.20 0.85 11.53
CA PHE A 647 8.96 1.26 10.84
C PHE A 647 8.58 0.39 9.62
N ASN A 648 9.40 -0.60 9.22
CA ASN A 648 9.04 -1.45 8.06
C ASN A 648 7.76 -2.29 8.27
N ASN A 649 7.34 -2.43 9.52
CA ASN A 649 6.16 -3.18 9.93
C ASN A 649 4.82 -2.60 9.44
N THR A 650 4.75 -1.31 9.09
CA THR A 650 3.56 -0.72 8.45
C THR A 650 3.39 -1.22 7.02
N ALA A 651 4.48 -1.50 6.31
CA ALA A 651 4.52 -2.05 4.96
C ALA A 651 4.57 -3.60 4.91
N GLN A 652 4.32 -4.29 6.03
CA GLN A 652 4.51 -5.75 6.17
C GLN A 652 3.78 -6.56 5.08
N CYS A 653 2.61 -6.12 4.61
CA CYS A 653 1.89 -6.81 3.54
C CYS A 653 2.68 -6.86 2.22
N ILE A 654 3.44 -5.81 1.87
CA ILE A 654 4.33 -5.81 0.70
C ILE A 654 5.50 -6.77 0.91
N ILE A 655 6.10 -6.76 2.10
CA ILE A 655 7.21 -7.63 2.51
C ILE A 655 6.80 -9.11 2.42
N ASP A 656 5.67 -9.47 3.02
CA ASP A 656 5.14 -10.83 3.08
C ASP A 656 4.66 -11.31 1.70
N GLN A 657 3.84 -10.50 1.04
CA GLN A 657 3.03 -10.97 -0.09
C GLN A 657 3.61 -10.67 -1.46
N PHE A 658 4.68 -9.89 -1.55
CA PHE A 658 5.39 -9.65 -2.81
C PHE A 658 6.90 -9.84 -2.69
N ILE A 659 7.57 -9.24 -1.70
CA ILE A 659 9.05 -9.23 -1.66
C ILE A 659 9.59 -10.62 -1.27
N SER A 660 9.07 -11.26 -0.22
CA SER A 660 9.54 -12.59 0.22
C SER A 660 9.05 -13.75 -0.64
N SER A 661 7.91 -13.58 -1.34
CA SER A 661 7.14 -14.69 -1.94
C SER A 661 6.80 -14.51 -3.43
N GLY A 662 7.08 -13.35 -4.04
CA GLY A 662 6.73 -13.05 -5.44
C GLY A 662 7.46 -13.92 -6.47
N GLN A 663 8.71 -14.30 -6.22
CA GLN A 663 9.41 -15.25 -7.09
C GLN A 663 8.80 -16.65 -6.99
N ALA A 664 8.46 -17.14 -5.79
CA ALA A 664 7.86 -18.46 -5.63
C ALA A 664 6.46 -18.54 -6.29
N LYS A 665 5.61 -17.54 -6.04
CA LYS A 665 4.21 -17.53 -6.52
C LYS A 665 4.06 -17.23 -8.00
N TRP A 666 4.88 -16.32 -8.54
CA TRP A 666 4.65 -15.73 -9.88
C TRP A 666 5.92 -15.69 -10.76
N VAL A 667 7.01 -16.36 -10.37
CA VAL A 667 8.35 -16.30 -11.02
C VAL A 667 8.91 -14.87 -11.12
N ARG A 668 8.35 -13.93 -10.33
CA ARG A 668 8.69 -12.51 -10.36
C ARG A 668 9.93 -12.23 -9.51
N GLN A 669 11.10 -12.21 -10.15
CA GLN A 669 12.32 -11.63 -9.57
C GLN A 669 12.18 -10.11 -9.37
N SER A 670 12.87 -9.57 -8.37
CA SER A 670 13.03 -8.14 -8.07
C SER A 670 14.46 -7.89 -7.57
N GLY A 671 15.02 -6.72 -7.87
CA GLY A 671 16.34 -6.28 -7.38
C GLY A 671 16.28 -5.30 -6.21
N LEU A 672 15.08 -5.07 -5.63
CA LEU A 672 14.82 -4.05 -4.63
C LEU A 672 15.73 -4.18 -3.40
N VAL A 673 16.38 -3.08 -3.01
CA VAL A 673 17.14 -2.98 -1.76
C VAL A 673 16.30 -2.27 -0.70
N MET A 674 16.14 -2.91 0.46
CA MET A 674 15.55 -2.29 1.65
C MET A 674 16.69 -1.92 2.61
N LEU A 675 16.93 -0.62 2.77
CA LEU A 675 17.89 -0.04 3.71
C LEU A 675 17.19 0.19 5.05
N GLN A 676 17.68 -0.44 6.12
CA GLN A 676 16.95 -0.59 7.38
C GLN A 676 17.80 -0.13 8.58
N PRO A 677 17.70 1.13 9.02
CA PRO A 677 18.51 1.65 10.12
C PRO A 677 18.29 0.90 11.43
N HIS A 678 19.34 0.24 11.93
CA HIS A 678 19.29 -0.72 13.03
C HIS A 678 20.42 -0.45 14.05
N GLY A 679 20.18 -0.76 15.32
CA GLY A 679 21.19 -0.77 16.38
C GLY A 679 20.61 -0.40 17.75
N LEU A 680 20.87 -1.21 18.77
CA LEU A 680 20.44 -0.97 20.14
C LEU A 680 21.37 0.07 20.79
N GLU A 681 20.94 1.33 20.71
CA GLU A 681 21.71 2.52 21.08
C GLU A 681 21.03 3.35 22.18
N GLY A 682 20.04 2.77 22.87
CA GLY A 682 19.33 3.41 23.99
C GLY A 682 18.21 4.38 23.58
N MET A 683 17.81 4.40 22.29
CA MET A 683 16.81 5.34 21.75
C MET A 683 15.33 4.91 21.96
N GLY A 684 15.09 3.81 22.66
CA GLY A 684 13.74 3.25 22.87
C GLY A 684 13.35 2.13 21.89
N PRO A 685 12.16 1.52 22.07
CA PRO A 685 11.77 0.30 21.37
C PRO A 685 11.45 0.47 19.87
N GLU A 686 11.14 1.69 19.42
CA GLU A 686 10.79 2.04 18.04
C GLU A 686 11.93 2.73 17.25
N HIS A 687 13.15 2.74 17.82
CA HIS A 687 14.33 3.38 17.22
C HIS A 687 15.61 2.51 17.33
N SER A 688 15.43 1.19 17.44
CA SER A 688 16.50 0.24 17.78
C SER A 688 16.52 -1.03 16.90
N SER A 689 15.37 -1.60 16.57
CA SER A 689 15.27 -2.92 15.92
C SER A 689 14.43 -2.90 14.65
N ALA A 690 15.10 -3.10 13.52
CA ALA A 690 14.46 -3.41 12.24
C ALA A 690 13.76 -4.79 12.21
N ARG A 691 13.75 -5.53 13.33
CA ARG A 691 13.17 -6.88 13.45
C ARG A 691 13.80 -7.88 12.49
N LEU A 692 15.13 -7.88 12.48
CA LEU A 692 15.98 -8.81 11.72
C LEU A 692 15.50 -10.26 11.83
N GLU A 693 14.99 -10.68 12.99
CA GLU A 693 14.45 -12.02 13.22
C GLU A 693 13.30 -12.39 12.28
N ARG A 694 12.50 -11.42 11.83
CA ARG A 694 11.34 -11.63 10.95
C ARG A 694 11.79 -11.89 9.51
N PHE A 695 12.72 -11.09 8.99
CA PHE A 695 13.32 -11.30 7.68
C PHE A 695 14.08 -12.63 7.60
N LEU A 696 14.72 -13.04 8.69
CA LEU A 696 15.38 -14.34 8.79
C LEU A 696 14.38 -15.50 8.91
N GLN A 697 13.29 -15.35 9.68
CA GLN A 697 12.20 -16.35 9.76
C GLN A 697 11.53 -16.60 8.40
N MET A 698 11.47 -15.57 7.54
CA MET A 698 10.87 -15.63 6.19
C MET A 698 11.91 -15.94 5.08
N SER A 699 13.14 -16.32 5.44
CA SER A 699 14.14 -16.80 4.46
C SER A 699 13.85 -18.25 4.06
N SER A 700 13.93 -18.55 2.75
CA SER A 700 13.48 -19.83 2.19
C SER A 700 14.55 -20.94 2.16
N ASP A 701 15.37 -21.05 3.21
CA ASP A 701 16.41 -22.08 3.32
C ASP A 701 16.21 -23.05 4.48
N ASP A 702 16.53 -24.32 4.24
CA ASP A 702 16.46 -25.40 5.23
C ASP A 702 17.64 -25.30 6.22
N PRO A 703 17.39 -25.18 7.54
CA PRO A 703 18.46 -25.08 8.54
C PRO A 703 19.26 -26.37 8.76
N ASP A 704 18.68 -27.52 8.43
CA ASP A 704 19.25 -28.84 8.69
C ASP A 704 20.03 -29.39 7.46
N TYR A 705 20.01 -28.64 6.35
CA TYR A 705 20.70 -28.96 5.10
C TYR A 705 22.01 -28.17 4.93
N PHE A 706 23.12 -28.89 4.77
CA PHE A 706 24.40 -28.33 4.32
C PHE A 706 24.52 -28.50 2.79
N PRO A 707 24.51 -27.44 1.97
CA PRO A 707 24.60 -27.58 0.50
C PRO A 707 25.97 -28.12 0.03
N PRO A 708 26.06 -28.89 -1.06
CA PRO A 708 27.34 -29.43 -1.54
C PRO A 708 28.43 -28.37 -1.82
N GLU A 709 29.54 -28.47 -1.10
CA GLU A 709 30.71 -27.59 -1.28
C GLU A 709 31.27 -27.71 -2.70
N SER A 710 31.41 -26.56 -3.36
CA SER A 710 31.77 -26.42 -4.78
C SER A 710 32.30 -25.01 -5.03
N GLU A 711 32.98 -24.76 -6.15
CA GLU A 711 33.47 -23.41 -6.50
C GLU A 711 32.32 -22.40 -6.65
N GLU A 712 31.15 -22.89 -7.08
CA GLU A 712 29.92 -22.13 -7.28
C GLU A 712 29.05 -22.00 -5.99
N PHE A 713 29.50 -22.53 -4.85
CA PHE A 713 28.70 -22.68 -3.62
C PHE A 713 27.94 -21.40 -3.23
N ALA A 714 28.66 -20.26 -3.19
CA ALA A 714 28.09 -18.99 -2.73
C ALA A 714 27.04 -18.42 -3.71
N VAL A 715 27.19 -18.62 -5.02
CA VAL A 715 26.23 -18.12 -6.02
C VAL A 715 25.02 -19.04 -6.15
N ARG A 716 25.19 -20.35 -6.02
CA ARG A 716 24.06 -21.31 -5.90
C ARG A 716 23.16 -20.95 -4.72
N GLN A 717 23.73 -20.73 -3.53
CA GLN A 717 22.98 -20.24 -2.37
C GLN A 717 22.21 -18.93 -2.65
N LEU A 718 22.82 -17.98 -3.34
CA LEU A 718 22.20 -16.69 -3.71
C LEU A 718 21.13 -16.84 -4.80
N HIS A 719 21.21 -17.87 -5.64
CA HIS A 719 20.23 -18.19 -6.67
C HIS A 719 18.98 -18.84 -6.08
N ASP A 720 19.15 -19.74 -5.11
CA ASP A 720 18.06 -20.60 -4.62
C ASP A 720 17.22 -19.93 -3.51
N ILE A 721 17.83 -19.05 -2.71
CA ILE A 721 17.14 -18.28 -1.66
C ILE A 721 16.09 -17.31 -2.23
N ASN A 722 15.02 -17.02 -1.50
CA ASN A 722 14.06 -15.98 -1.90
C ASN A 722 14.65 -14.55 -1.87
N TRP A 723 15.48 -14.23 -0.87
CA TRP A 723 16.12 -12.92 -0.73
C TRP A 723 17.46 -12.98 0.02
N ILE A 724 18.18 -11.86 0.05
CA ILE A 724 19.45 -11.72 0.78
C ILE A 724 19.20 -10.92 2.05
N VAL A 725 19.69 -11.36 3.21
CA VAL A 725 19.65 -10.61 4.47
C VAL A 725 21.07 -10.38 4.98
N ALA A 726 21.46 -9.12 5.14
CA ALA A 726 22.79 -8.70 5.52
C ALA A 726 22.79 -7.59 6.59
N ASN A 727 23.86 -7.52 7.38
CA ASN A 727 24.10 -6.54 8.42
C ASN A 727 25.59 -6.18 8.41
N CYS A 728 25.94 -5.18 7.60
CA CYS A 728 27.32 -4.83 7.31
C CYS A 728 27.97 -4.07 8.47
N SER A 729 29.28 -4.24 8.67
CA SER A 729 30.05 -3.46 9.65
C SER A 729 31.06 -2.48 9.05
N THR A 730 31.42 -2.61 7.76
CA THR A 730 32.41 -1.72 7.11
C THR A 730 31.86 -0.98 5.87
N PRO A 731 32.40 0.22 5.55
CA PRO A 731 32.05 0.91 4.31
C PRO A 731 32.43 0.16 3.03
N ALA A 732 33.50 -0.63 3.02
CA ALA A 732 33.81 -1.47 1.85
C ALA A 732 32.72 -2.53 1.61
N ASN A 733 32.18 -3.15 2.66
CA ASN A 733 31.11 -4.13 2.48
C ASN A 733 29.79 -3.49 2.02
N VAL A 734 29.44 -2.27 2.47
CA VAL A 734 28.27 -1.57 1.90
C VAL A 734 28.49 -1.18 0.43
N PHE A 735 29.73 -0.80 0.07
CA PHE A 735 30.09 -0.54 -1.32
C PHE A 735 29.90 -1.78 -2.21
N HIS A 736 30.45 -2.92 -1.79
CA HIS A 736 30.40 -4.16 -2.55
C HIS A 736 28.99 -4.78 -2.63
N ILE A 737 28.21 -4.76 -1.55
CA ILE A 737 26.88 -5.41 -1.56
C ILE A 737 25.88 -4.67 -2.46
N LEU A 738 25.94 -3.33 -2.53
CA LEU A 738 25.12 -2.52 -3.42
C LEU A 738 25.49 -2.75 -4.90
N ARG A 739 26.79 -2.89 -5.21
CA ARG A 739 27.24 -3.24 -6.56
C ARG A 739 26.92 -4.69 -6.94
N ARG A 740 26.95 -5.61 -5.96
CA ARG A 740 26.59 -7.03 -6.16
C ARG A 740 25.15 -7.22 -6.64
N GLN A 741 24.20 -6.40 -6.19
CA GLN A 741 22.81 -6.43 -6.69
C GLN A 741 22.70 -6.29 -8.21
N ILE A 742 23.64 -5.60 -8.84
CA ILE A 742 23.67 -5.40 -10.30
C ILE A 742 24.54 -6.45 -10.99
N ALA A 743 25.68 -6.80 -10.39
CA ALA A 743 26.63 -7.79 -10.91
C ALA A 743 26.11 -9.25 -10.91
N LEU A 744 25.08 -9.56 -10.12
CA LEU A 744 24.40 -10.86 -10.17
C LEU A 744 23.80 -11.12 -11.58
N PRO A 745 23.80 -12.37 -12.08
CA PRO A 745 23.16 -12.70 -13.35
C PRO A 745 21.63 -12.75 -13.27
N PHE A 746 21.08 -12.87 -12.06
CA PHE A 746 19.65 -12.84 -11.70
C PHE A 746 19.37 -11.67 -10.72
N ARG A 747 18.12 -11.53 -10.24
CA ARG A 747 17.75 -10.52 -9.22
C ARG A 747 17.07 -11.14 -8.01
N LYS A 748 17.50 -10.71 -6.83
CA LYS A 748 16.92 -11.01 -5.51
C LYS A 748 16.73 -9.70 -4.73
N PRO A 749 15.70 -9.58 -3.89
CA PRO A 749 15.63 -8.51 -2.91
C PRO A 749 16.81 -8.57 -1.94
N LEU A 750 17.27 -7.41 -1.48
CA LEU A 750 18.32 -7.29 -0.45
C LEU A 750 17.77 -6.54 0.76
N ILE A 751 17.60 -7.24 1.86
CA ILE A 751 17.31 -6.66 3.17
C ILE A 751 18.65 -6.33 3.83
N LEU A 752 18.97 -5.04 3.95
CA LEU A 752 20.23 -4.57 4.50
C LEU A 752 20.00 -3.76 5.77
N MET A 753 20.41 -4.32 6.90
CA MET A 753 20.53 -3.56 8.15
C MET A 753 21.60 -2.48 7.93
N THR A 754 21.21 -1.21 7.96
CA THR A 754 22.11 -0.06 7.88
C THR A 754 22.39 0.47 9.29
N PRO A 755 23.57 1.04 9.56
CA PRO A 755 23.92 1.48 10.90
C PRO A 755 23.43 2.90 11.19
N LYS A 756 23.42 3.23 12.48
CA LYS A 756 23.15 4.58 12.99
C LYS A 756 24.42 5.21 13.59
N SER A 757 25.00 4.61 14.63
CA SER A 757 26.28 5.04 15.21
C SER A 757 27.49 4.86 14.27
N LEU A 758 27.57 3.75 13.51
CA LEU A 758 28.73 3.48 12.65
C LEU A 758 28.90 4.52 11.52
N LEU A 759 27.85 5.25 11.17
CA LEU A 759 27.90 6.37 10.21
C LEU A 759 28.94 7.44 10.58
N ARG A 760 29.39 7.48 11.84
CA ARG A 760 30.45 8.40 12.33
C ARG A 760 31.47 7.73 13.27
N HIS A 761 31.45 6.40 13.43
CA HIS A 761 32.34 5.74 14.39
C HIS A 761 33.79 5.76 13.88
N PRO A 762 34.80 6.18 14.67
CA PRO A 762 36.18 6.37 14.17
C PRO A 762 36.84 5.12 13.58
N GLU A 763 36.48 3.92 14.07
CA GLU A 763 36.97 2.64 13.55
C GLU A 763 36.07 2.04 12.45
N ALA A 764 34.93 2.66 12.12
CA ALA A 764 34.04 2.24 11.03
C ALA A 764 34.44 2.92 9.70
N ARG A 765 35.70 2.69 9.30
CA ARG A 765 36.31 3.18 8.08
C ARG A 765 36.90 2.02 7.29
N SER A 766 36.98 2.20 5.97
CA SER A 766 37.67 1.27 5.07
C SER A 766 38.77 1.96 4.28
N SER A 767 39.76 1.19 3.81
CA SER A 767 40.75 1.65 2.83
C SER A 767 40.18 1.55 1.42
N PHE A 768 40.67 2.38 0.50
CA PHE A 768 40.45 2.18 -0.94
C PHE A 768 40.96 0.81 -1.40
N ASP A 769 41.98 0.25 -0.74
CA ASP A 769 42.54 -1.08 -1.03
C ASP A 769 41.51 -2.21 -0.86
N GLU A 770 40.46 -2.00 -0.06
CA GLU A 770 39.37 -2.95 0.12
C GLU A 770 38.31 -2.86 -1.01
N MET A 771 38.41 -1.88 -1.91
CA MET A 771 37.37 -1.52 -2.91
C MET A 771 37.90 -1.47 -4.37
N ILE A 772 39.18 -1.77 -4.60
CA ILE A 772 39.83 -1.76 -5.92
C ILE A 772 39.56 -3.04 -6.75
N GLU A 773 39.92 -3.03 -8.04
CA GLU A 773 39.76 -4.18 -8.95
C GLU A 773 40.19 -5.52 -8.30
N ASN A 774 39.35 -6.55 -8.48
CA ASN A 774 39.42 -7.88 -7.86
C ASN A 774 39.00 -7.99 -6.37
N THR A 775 38.56 -6.92 -5.70
CA THR A 775 37.88 -7.05 -4.39
C THR A 775 36.37 -7.33 -4.54
N GLU A 776 35.77 -7.89 -3.48
CA GLU A 776 34.38 -8.35 -3.45
C GLU A 776 33.75 -8.25 -2.05
N PHE A 777 32.45 -8.53 -1.96
CA PHE A 777 31.71 -8.52 -0.69
C PHE A 777 32.11 -9.68 0.22
N LEU A 778 32.63 -9.36 1.41
CA LEU A 778 33.06 -10.34 2.40
C LEU A 778 31.86 -10.85 3.22
N ARG A 779 31.31 -12.02 2.84
CA ARG A 779 30.22 -12.70 3.56
C ARG A 779 30.52 -12.93 5.05
N VAL A 780 31.77 -13.24 5.38
CA VAL A 780 32.28 -13.36 6.76
C VAL A 780 33.65 -12.68 6.83
N ILE A 781 33.82 -11.73 7.75
CA ILE A 781 35.12 -11.08 8.01
C ILE A 781 35.79 -11.79 9.19
N SER A 782 37.03 -12.22 8.99
CA SER A 782 37.84 -12.93 9.99
C SER A 782 38.43 -11.96 11.02
N ASP A 783 38.94 -12.50 12.13
CA ASP A 783 39.83 -11.75 13.03
C ASP A 783 41.17 -11.45 12.35
N ASP A 784 41.64 -10.21 12.46
CA ASP A 784 42.90 -9.68 11.90
C ASP A 784 44.05 -9.64 12.93
N GLY A 785 43.77 -9.95 14.20
CA GLY A 785 44.66 -9.74 15.33
C GLY A 785 45.60 -10.90 15.71
N PRO A 786 46.23 -10.82 16.90
CA PRO A 786 47.25 -11.76 17.37
C PRO A 786 46.83 -13.24 17.45
N VAL A 787 45.52 -13.54 17.58
CA VAL A 787 44.96 -14.90 17.50
C VAL A 787 45.41 -15.68 16.25
N ASN A 788 45.77 -14.99 15.16
CA ASN A 788 46.27 -15.60 13.94
C ASN A 788 47.64 -16.27 14.10
N ASN A 789 48.45 -15.84 15.08
CA ASN A 789 49.82 -16.32 15.27
C ASN A 789 49.87 -17.69 15.97
N ASN A 790 48.84 -18.03 16.77
CA ASN A 790 48.73 -19.33 17.43
C ASN A 790 47.25 -19.76 17.59
N PRO A 791 46.60 -20.21 16.50
CA PRO A 791 45.17 -20.53 16.51
C PRO A 791 44.77 -21.67 17.47
N GLU A 792 45.70 -22.59 17.77
CA GLU A 792 45.45 -23.68 18.73
C GLU A 792 45.36 -23.20 20.18
N SER A 793 45.94 -22.04 20.50
CA SER A 793 45.91 -21.43 21.84
C SER A 793 44.66 -20.58 22.11
N VAL A 794 43.85 -20.32 21.08
CA VAL A 794 42.61 -19.54 21.17
C VAL A 794 41.57 -20.32 21.96
N LYS A 795 41.01 -19.67 22.99
CA LYS A 795 40.10 -20.28 23.97
C LYS A 795 38.64 -20.06 23.63
N LYS A 796 38.32 -19.04 22.84
CA LYS A 796 36.95 -18.72 22.40
C LYS A 796 36.93 -18.07 21.03
N VAL A 797 35.96 -18.44 20.19
CA VAL A 797 35.59 -17.72 18.97
C VAL A 797 34.22 -17.11 19.21
N ILE A 798 34.14 -15.78 19.10
CA ILE A 798 32.90 -15.02 19.19
C ILE A 798 32.49 -14.64 17.77
N PHE A 799 31.41 -15.24 17.27
CA PHE A 799 30.74 -14.77 16.07
C PHE A 799 29.75 -13.66 16.44
N CYS A 800 29.62 -12.65 15.59
CA CYS A 800 28.71 -11.53 15.76
C CYS A 800 28.30 -10.94 14.40
N SER A 801 27.42 -9.93 14.39
CA SER A 801 26.99 -9.23 13.18
C SER A 801 26.72 -7.75 13.47
N GLY A 802 26.91 -6.87 12.49
CA GLY A 802 26.68 -5.42 12.65
C GLY A 802 27.53 -4.74 13.74
N LYS A 803 26.94 -3.70 14.38
CA LYS A 803 27.67 -2.76 15.25
C LYS A 803 28.31 -3.36 16.51
N VAL A 804 27.75 -4.45 17.05
CA VAL A 804 28.22 -5.07 18.30
C VAL A 804 29.68 -5.55 18.22
N PHE A 805 30.20 -5.77 17.00
CA PHE A 805 31.62 -6.03 16.77
C PHE A 805 32.54 -4.99 17.42
N TYR A 806 32.22 -3.70 17.33
CA TYR A 806 33.06 -2.63 17.86
C TYR A 806 33.07 -2.61 19.40
N ASP A 807 31.91 -2.85 20.02
CA ASP A 807 31.77 -3.00 21.47
C ASP A 807 32.57 -4.21 21.99
N LEU A 808 32.52 -5.34 21.27
CA LEU A 808 33.28 -6.56 21.57
C LEU A 808 34.79 -6.37 21.39
N ARG A 809 35.23 -5.74 20.29
CA ARG A 809 36.65 -5.46 19.98
C ARG A 809 37.27 -4.58 21.06
N LYS A 810 36.58 -3.50 21.44
CA LYS A 810 36.97 -2.61 22.54
C LYS A 810 37.10 -3.38 23.86
N ALA A 811 36.06 -4.13 24.24
CA ALA A 811 36.06 -4.86 25.51
C ALA A 811 37.11 -5.98 25.59
N ARG A 812 37.47 -6.62 24.46
CA ARG A 812 38.58 -7.59 24.39
C ARG A 812 39.92 -6.90 24.66
N LYS A 813 40.16 -5.76 23.99
CA LYS A 813 41.39 -4.97 24.09
C LYS A 813 41.59 -4.37 25.47
N GLU A 814 40.54 -3.83 26.09
CA GLU A 814 40.56 -3.33 27.47
C GLU A 814 40.92 -4.43 28.49
N LYS A 815 40.68 -5.71 28.15
CA LYS A 815 41.00 -6.88 28.99
C LYS A 815 42.27 -7.60 28.58
N GLN A 816 42.98 -7.15 27.54
CA GLN A 816 44.23 -7.74 27.02
C GLN A 816 44.05 -9.20 26.56
N LEU A 817 42.92 -9.52 25.93
CA LEU A 817 42.56 -10.90 25.54
C LEU A 817 42.78 -11.22 24.05
N ASP A 818 43.44 -10.34 23.30
CA ASP A 818 43.66 -10.38 21.85
C ASP A 818 44.47 -11.56 21.30
N GLU A 819 45.15 -12.33 22.15
CA GLU A 819 45.78 -13.61 21.78
C GLU A 819 44.87 -14.82 22.04
N SER A 820 43.81 -14.65 22.84
CA SER A 820 43.03 -15.76 23.42
C SER A 820 41.57 -15.83 22.97
N ILE A 821 41.04 -14.77 22.36
CA ILE A 821 39.64 -14.68 21.91
C ILE A 821 39.61 -14.10 20.50
N ALA A 822 39.20 -14.91 19.53
CA ALA A 822 38.93 -14.45 18.16
C ALA A 822 37.51 -13.88 18.06
N ILE A 823 37.33 -12.83 17.26
CA ILE A 823 36.04 -12.22 16.94
C ILE A 823 35.85 -12.25 15.43
N ALA A 824 34.82 -12.98 14.97
CA ALA A 824 34.44 -13.08 13.57
C ALA A 824 33.10 -12.38 13.31
N ARG A 825 32.96 -11.76 12.15
CA ARG A 825 31.74 -11.05 11.74
C ARG A 825 31.04 -11.82 10.63
N VAL A 826 29.77 -12.13 10.81
CA VAL A 826 28.89 -12.67 9.76
C VAL A 826 28.10 -11.50 9.18
N GLU A 827 28.48 -11.06 7.99
CA GLU A 827 27.98 -9.84 7.35
C GLU A 827 26.77 -10.14 6.45
N GLN A 828 26.77 -11.30 5.79
CA GLN A 828 25.58 -11.90 5.18
C GLN A 828 25.09 -13.02 6.08
N ILE A 829 23.85 -12.90 6.55
CA ILE A 829 23.23 -13.84 7.49
C ILE A 829 22.37 -14.84 6.72
N SER A 830 21.62 -14.38 5.71
CA SER A 830 20.86 -15.21 4.77
C SER A 830 21.27 -14.87 3.33
N PRO A 831 21.61 -15.85 2.46
CA PRO A 831 21.90 -17.24 2.78
C PRO A 831 23.04 -17.39 3.78
N PHE A 832 22.94 -18.36 4.68
CA PHE A 832 23.94 -18.58 5.72
C PHE A 832 25.27 -19.11 5.15
N PRO A 833 26.41 -18.48 5.47
CA PRO A 833 27.72 -18.84 4.90
C PRO A 833 28.35 -20.05 5.62
N TYR A 834 27.71 -21.22 5.48
CA TYR A 834 28.11 -22.49 6.10
C TYR A 834 29.61 -22.79 5.90
N ASP A 835 30.09 -22.62 4.67
CA ASP A 835 31.49 -22.83 4.26
C ASP A 835 32.48 -21.97 5.07
N LEU A 836 32.21 -20.68 5.20
CA LEU A 836 33.10 -19.75 5.90
C LEU A 836 33.00 -19.91 7.42
N VAL A 837 31.80 -20.17 7.96
CA VAL A 837 31.59 -20.42 9.39
C VAL A 837 32.31 -21.70 9.83
N LYS A 838 32.13 -22.81 9.09
CA LYS A 838 32.86 -24.07 9.26
C LYS A 838 34.37 -23.85 9.20
N LYS A 839 34.87 -23.10 8.22
CA LYS A 839 36.29 -22.74 8.07
C LYS A 839 36.84 -21.94 9.26
N GLN A 840 36.10 -20.97 9.80
CA GLN A 840 36.51 -20.24 11.02
C GLN A 840 36.53 -21.15 12.26
N CYS A 841 35.53 -22.01 12.44
CA CYS A 841 35.52 -22.95 13.57
C CYS A 841 36.65 -23.98 13.48
N MET A 842 36.97 -24.48 12.28
CA MET A 842 38.09 -25.40 12.05
C MET A 842 39.46 -24.75 12.30
N LYS A 843 39.60 -23.45 12.03
CA LYS A 843 40.83 -22.68 12.29
C LYS A 843 41.18 -22.60 13.78
N TYR A 844 40.18 -22.62 14.66
CA TYR A 844 40.34 -22.54 16.12
C TYR A 844 39.74 -23.80 16.78
N PRO A 845 40.42 -24.97 16.68
CA PRO A 845 39.83 -26.26 17.02
C PRO A 845 39.52 -26.42 18.52
N ASN A 846 40.35 -25.82 19.38
CA ASN A 846 40.29 -25.97 20.85
C ASN A 846 39.36 -24.95 21.55
N ALA A 847 38.69 -24.08 20.79
CA ALA A 847 37.97 -22.92 21.32
C ALA A 847 36.48 -23.20 21.63
N ASP A 848 35.94 -22.59 22.68
CA ASP A 848 34.49 -22.44 22.86
C ASP A 848 33.91 -21.63 21.68
N VAL A 849 32.75 -22.02 21.12
CA VAL A 849 32.07 -21.26 20.07
C VAL A 849 30.89 -20.49 20.67
N CYS A 850 30.80 -19.19 20.40
CA CYS A 850 29.77 -18.32 20.97
C CYS A 850 29.19 -17.38 19.91
N TRP A 851 27.87 -17.17 19.93
CA TRP A 851 27.20 -16.12 19.15
C TRP A 851 26.88 -14.92 20.05
N ALA A 852 27.50 -13.77 19.81
CA ALA A 852 27.23 -12.53 20.51
C ALA A 852 26.44 -11.56 19.61
N GLN A 853 25.30 -11.11 20.13
CA GLN A 853 24.42 -10.12 19.53
C GLN A 853 23.97 -9.12 20.61
N GLU A 854 23.42 -7.98 20.20
CA GLU A 854 22.89 -6.97 21.11
C GLU A 854 21.38 -7.13 21.34
N GLU A 855 20.68 -7.65 20.33
CA GLU A 855 19.25 -7.94 20.35
C GLU A 855 18.92 -9.03 21.39
N HIS A 856 17.70 -8.99 21.95
CA HIS A 856 17.23 -10.01 22.88
C HIS A 856 17.25 -11.42 22.26
N LYS A 857 17.32 -12.48 23.08
CA LYS A 857 17.48 -13.87 22.60
C LYS A 857 16.39 -14.36 21.63
N ASN A 858 15.21 -13.73 21.64
CA ASN A 858 14.09 -13.99 20.74
C ASN A 858 14.01 -13.01 19.54
N GLN A 859 15.05 -12.21 19.31
CA GLN A 859 15.19 -11.19 18.29
C GLN A 859 16.56 -11.29 17.63
N GLY A 860 16.81 -10.46 16.61
CA GLY A 860 18.09 -10.45 15.91
C GLY A 860 18.28 -11.71 15.08
N SER A 861 19.40 -12.40 15.26
CA SER A 861 19.79 -13.54 14.40
C SER A 861 19.95 -14.87 15.12
N TRP A 862 20.01 -14.91 16.46
CA TRP A 862 20.24 -16.12 17.27
C TRP A 862 19.40 -17.33 16.84
N THR A 863 18.07 -17.18 16.74
CA THR A 863 17.14 -18.28 16.42
C THR A 863 17.30 -18.82 14.99
N TYR A 864 17.81 -18.01 14.06
CA TYR A 864 18.08 -18.44 12.68
C TYR A 864 19.46 -19.10 12.56
N VAL A 865 20.49 -18.56 13.23
CA VAL A 865 21.86 -19.08 13.12
C VAL A 865 22.10 -20.32 13.98
N GLN A 866 21.43 -20.47 15.13
CA GLN A 866 21.67 -21.59 16.06
C GLN A 866 21.64 -22.97 15.38
N PRO A 867 20.56 -23.40 14.68
CA PRO A 867 20.53 -24.71 14.05
C PRO A 867 21.52 -24.81 12.88
N ARG A 868 21.69 -23.72 12.11
CA ARG A 868 22.62 -23.66 10.97
C ARG A 868 24.08 -23.81 11.39
N PHE A 869 24.44 -23.33 12.59
CA PHE A 869 25.73 -23.63 13.22
C PHE A 869 25.86 -25.11 13.62
N GLN A 870 24.81 -25.74 14.17
CA GLN A 870 24.82 -27.17 14.50
C GLN A 870 25.01 -28.02 13.24
N THR A 871 24.35 -27.68 12.14
CA THR A 871 24.52 -28.25 10.79
C THR A 871 25.93 -27.99 10.24
N ALA A 872 26.43 -26.75 10.30
CA ALA A 872 27.79 -26.39 9.84
C ALA A 872 28.91 -27.16 10.56
N LEU A 873 28.67 -27.53 11.82
CA LEU A 873 29.61 -28.24 12.69
C LEU A 873 29.28 -29.73 12.84
N ASN A 874 28.27 -30.25 12.12
CA ASN A 874 27.77 -31.63 12.20
C ASN A 874 27.58 -32.13 13.65
N GLY A 875 27.04 -31.26 14.52
CA GLY A 875 26.82 -31.52 15.95
C GLY A 875 28.09 -31.72 16.80
N THR A 876 29.30 -31.51 16.27
CA THR A 876 30.56 -31.84 16.97
C THR A 876 30.95 -30.88 18.10
N ARG A 877 30.42 -29.65 18.09
CA ARG A 877 30.66 -28.59 19.08
C ARG A 877 29.37 -27.83 19.32
N ASP A 878 29.03 -27.60 20.58
CA ASP A 878 27.93 -26.69 20.95
C ASP A 878 28.29 -25.24 20.63
N VAL A 879 27.26 -24.43 20.35
CA VAL A 879 27.38 -22.98 20.20
C VAL A 879 26.59 -22.31 21.31
N GLU A 880 27.28 -21.58 22.18
CA GLU A 880 26.67 -20.93 23.33
C GLU A 880 26.10 -19.55 22.95
N PRO A 881 24.84 -19.24 23.33
CA PRO A 881 24.32 -17.88 23.19
C PRO A 881 25.08 -16.95 24.13
N GLY A 882 25.64 -15.87 23.58
CA GLY A 882 26.15 -14.75 24.36
C GLY A 882 25.04 -14.14 25.22
N PRO A 883 25.34 -13.68 26.45
CA PRO A 883 24.34 -13.03 27.28
C PRO A 883 23.90 -11.71 26.65
N ALA A 884 22.59 -11.50 26.54
CA ALA A 884 22.01 -10.23 26.08
C ALA A 884 22.41 -9.06 27.03
N PRO A 885 22.44 -7.81 26.52
CA PRO A 885 22.96 -6.65 27.26
C PRO A 885 22.00 -6.11 28.33
N GLU A 886 21.86 -6.83 29.45
CA GLU A 886 21.51 -6.19 30.72
C GLU A 886 22.63 -5.21 31.12
N GLN A 887 22.28 -3.96 31.43
CA GLN A 887 23.16 -2.78 31.44
C GLN A 887 24.42 -2.83 32.33
N THR A 888 24.65 -3.88 33.12
CA THR A 888 25.83 -4.02 34.00
C THR A 888 26.51 -5.41 34.03
N SER A 889 26.02 -6.45 33.33
CA SER A 889 26.56 -7.83 33.50
C SER A 889 27.21 -8.51 32.28
N LEU A 890 27.15 -7.91 31.08
CA LEU A 890 27.70 -8.45 29.83
C LEU A 890 29.20 -8.83 29.94
N PHE A 891 30.03 -7.88 30.34
CA PHE A 891 31.50 -7.98 30.23
C PHE A 891 32.18 -8.86 31.28
N SER A 892 31.51 -9.21 32.38
CA SER A 892 32.04 -10.14 33.38
C SER A 892 31.81 -11.60 32.99
N LYS A 893 30.68 -11.90 32.33
CA LYS A 893 30.31 -13.25 31.88
C LYS A 893 31.06 -13.70 30.62
N LEU A 894 31.13 -12.85 29.58
CA LEU A 894 31.80 -13.21 28.30
C LEU A 894 33.30 -13.49 28.45
N PHE A 895 33.97 -12.68 29.28
CA PHE A 895 35.42 -12.62 29.44
C PHE A 895 35.94 -13.21 30.77
N GLY A 896 35.06 -13.80 31.58
CA GLY A 896 35.45 -14.50 32.80
C GLY A 896 35.98 -15.90 32.49
N SER A 897 37.03 -16.34 33.20
CA SER A 897 37.44 -17.75 33.17
C SER A 897 36.39 -18.62 33.87
N ARG A 898 35.96 -19.70 33.20
CA ARG A 898 35.17 -20.75 33.85
C ARG A 898 35.97 -21.30 35.04
N LYS A 899 35.46 -21.12 36.26
CA LYS A 899 35.84 -22.05 37.36
C LYS A 899 35.33 -23.44 36.95
N PRO A 900 36.10 -24.52 37.18
CA PRO A 900 35.61 -25.86 36.91
C PRO A 900 34.35 -26.10 37.74
N GLN A 901 33.32 -26.67 37.13
CA GLN A 901 32.21 -27.25 37.89
C GLN A 901 32.79 -28.36 38.77
N LEU A 902 32.57 -28.24 40.08
CA LEU A 902 32.75 -29.36 40.99
C LEU A 902 31.75 -30.43 40.57
N LYS A 903 32.23 -31.63 40.24
CA LYS A 903 31.37 -32.80 40.12
C LYS A 903 30.70 -33.03 41.48
N GLU A 904 29.37 -33.07 41.50
CA GLU A 904 28.68 -33.81 42.55
C GLU A 904 28.92 -35.33 42.33
N PRO A 905 28.92 -36.16 43.39
CA PRO A 905 29.43 -37.53 43.28
C PRO A 905 28.47 -38.46 42.52
N GLU A 906 29.04 -39.35 41.70
CA GLU A 906 28.31 -40.45 41.07
C GLU A 906 27.83 -41.46 42.12
N SER A 907 26.52 -41.72 42.19
CA SER A 907 26.00 -42.99 42.72
C SER A 907 25.94 -44.00 41.57
N LEU A 908 26.72 -45.08 41.69
CA LEU A 908 26.78 -46.14 40.67
C LEU A 908 25.43 -46.87 40.52
N LEU A 909 25.20 -47.49 39.35
CA LEU A 909 25.20 -48.96 39.21
C LEU A 909 25.09 -49.42 37.72
N LEU A 910 26.15 -50.09 37.26
CA LEU A 910 26.17 -51.24 36.31
C LEU A 910 25.69 -51.11 34.83
N HIS A 911 26.67 -50.85 33.96
CA HIS A 911 27.09 -51.72 32.83
C HIS A 911 26.21 -51.94 31.56
N PRO A 912 26.83 -52.31 30.40
CA PRO A 912 26.46 -51.73 29.11
C PRO A 912 26.16 -52.78 27.98
N PRO A 913 26.66 -52.72 26.73
CA PRO A 913 25.85 -52.24 25.59
C PRO A 913 25.74 -53.25 24.43
N THR A 914 24.85 -52.98 23.46
CA THR A 914 25.05 -53.32 22.02
C THR A 914 24.00 -52.61 21.13
N PRO A 915 24.28 -52.34 19.83
CA PRO A 915 23.38 -51.61 18.94
C PRO A 915 22.59 -52.52 17.98
N THR A 916 21.46 -52.05 17.44
CA THR A 916 20.76 -52.66 16.31
C THR A 916 20.26 -51.62 15.31
N LEU A 917 20.50 -51.86 14.01
CA LEU A 917 19.85 -51.13 12.92
C LEU A 917 18.37 -51.51 12.80
N ARG A 918 17.54 -50.55 12.35
CA ARG A 918 16.32 -50.64 11.49
C ARG A 918 15.44 -49.41 11.74
N THR A 919 14.67 -48.86 10.81
CA THR A 919 14.66 -48.89 9.33
C THR A 919 13.80 -47.68 8.89
N ILE A 920 14.11 -47.02 7.77
CA ILE A 920 13.24 -45.98 7.21
C ILE A 920 11.99 -46.63 6.60
N SER A 921 10.80 -46.18 7.00
CA SER A 921 9.53 -46.47 6.32
C SER A 921 8.65 -45.21 6.28
N LEU A 922 8.41 -44.71 5.08
CA LEU A 922 7.51 -43.58 4.79
C LEU A 922 6.05 -44.04 4.63
N LEU A 923 5.14 -43.06 4.52
CA LEU A 923 3.72 -43.14 4.14
C LEU A 923 2.74 -43.58 5.26
N PRO A 924 1.44 -43.17 5.20
CA PRO A 924 1.00 -41.77 5.05
C PRO A 924 -0.22 -41.40 5.94
N SER A 925 -0.76 -40.18 5.73
CA SER A 925 -2.16 -39.75 5.91
C SER A 925 -2.74 -39.37 7.31
N SER A 926 -3.04 -38.07 7.42
CA SER A 926 -4.34 -37.45 7.79
C SER A 926 -4.94 -37.47 9.22
N CYS A 927 -5.51 -36.30 9.56
CA CYS A 927 -6.70 -36.04 10.41
C CYS A 927 -6.58 -35.83 11.95
N LEU A 928 -6.64 -34.54 12.32
CA LEU A 928 -7.65 -33.90 13.20
C LEU A 928 -7.75 -34.28 14.71
N SER A 929 -7.27 -33.33 15.52
CA SER A 929 -7.96 -32.65 16.65
C SER A 929 -8.81 -33.44 17.66
N SER A 930 -8.50 -33.24 18.96
CA SER A 930 -9.54 -32.99 19.97
C SER A 930 -9.03 -32.07 21.09
N TRP A 931 -9.93 -31.22 21.61
CA TRP A 931 -9.76 -30.43 22.85
C TRP A 931 -10.81 -30.92 23.85
N VAL A 932 -10.43 -31.10 25.13
CA VAL A 932 -11.36 -31.23 26.27
C VAL A 932 -10.73 -30.51 27.46
N SER A 933 -11.54 -29.83 28.28
CA SER A 933 -11.07 -29.01 29.40
C SER A 933 -11.97 -29.15 30.64
N PHE A 934 -11.39 -28.83 31.81
CA PHE A 934 -12.02 -28.76 33.15
C PHE A 934 -12.43 -30.12 33.81
N SER A 935 -12.30 -30.34 35.13
CA SER A 935 -11.77 -29.48 36.22
C SER A 935 -11.43 -30.23 37.54
N ASN A 936 -10.72 -29.51 38.44
CA ASN A 936 -10.93 -29.43 39.92
C ASN A 936 -10.46 -30.54 40.90
N ILE A 937 -9.49 -30.22 41.80
CA ILE A 937 -9.67 -29.86 43.25
C ILE A 937 -8.41 -30.10 44.16
N SER A 938 -8.20 -29.21 45.16
CA SER A 938 -7.42 -29.39 46.43
C SER A 938 -5.86 -29.41 46.41
N SER A 939 -5.11 -28.85 47.40
CA SER A 939 -5.37 -27.77 48.40
C SER A 939 -4.08 -27.31 49.17
N ASN A 940 -4.13 -26.08 49.72
CA ASN A 940 -3.43 -25.53 50.92
C ASN A 940 -1.93 -25.05 50.92
N PRO A 941 -1.55 -24.15 51.88
CA PRO A 941 -0.32 -23.31 51.91
C PRO A 941 0.56 -23.65 53.18
N PRO A 942 1.27 -22.78 53.98
CA PRO A 942 1.60 -21.32 53.93
C PRO A 942 3.03 -20.88 54.39
N HIS A 943 3.22 -19.55 54.61
CA HIS A 943 4.18 -18.82 55.48
C HIS A 943 5.50 -18.21 54.94
N PHE A 944 5.76 -16.97 55.39
CA PHE A 944 7.06 -16.46 55.87
C PHE A 944 6.86 -15.42 57.00
N LEU A 945 7.93 -14.98 57.69
CA LEU A 945 7.89 -14.40 59.06
C LEU A 945 8.13 -12.89 59.20
N LEU A 946 7.78 -12.36 60.38
CA LEU A 946 8.18 -11.07 60.97
C LEU A 946 9.31 -11.25 62.02
N LEU A 947 10.10 -10.19 62.27
CA LEU A 947 10.52 -9.60 63.59
C LEU A 947 11.77 -8.65 63.42
N PRO A 948 12.09 -7.73 64.38
CA PRO A 948 12.56 -6.36 64.02
C PRO A 948 13.71 -5.76 64.88
N HIS A 949 13.89 -4.42 64.78
CA HIS A 949 14.65 -3.50 65.68
C HIS A 949 16.20 -3.47 65.57
N HIS A 950 16.98 -2.46 66.02
CA HIS A 950 16.71 -1.25 66.87
C HIS A 950 17.68 -0.05 66.57
N HIS A 951 17.23 1.17 66.90
CA HIS A 951 17.95 2.39 67.38
C HIS A 951 18.85 3.33 66.51
N GLN A 952 18.74 4.62 66.91
CA GLN A 952 19.37 5.91 66.53
C GLN A 952 20.20 6.45 67.75
N PRO A 953 20.73 7.72 67.85
CA PRO A 953 20.78 8.89 66.94
C PRO A 953 22.27 9.35 66.65
N SER A 954 22.83 10.58 66.69
CA SER A 954 22.44 11.97 67.06
C SER A 954 23.45 13.08 66.62
N HIS A 955 23.00 14.35 66.60
CA HIS A 955 23.76 15.65 66.74
C HIS A 955 24.85 16.08 65.71
N SER A 956 25.06 17.37 65.34
CA SER A 956 24.30 18.64 65.60
C SER A 956 24.69 19.83 64.66
N GLN A 957 23.67 20.50 64.08
CA GLN A 957 23.36 21.96 63.84
C GLN A 957 24.41 23.13 64.03
N PRO A 958 24.13 24.42 63.63
CA PRO A 958 23.05 25.01 62.76
C PRO A 958 23.42 26.24 61.85
N THR A 959 22.57 26.56 60.85
CA THR A 959 21.92 27.89 60.48
C THR A 959 21.33 27.76 59.05
N LYS A 960 20.05 28.04 58.69
CA LYS A 960 19.10 29.20 58.82
C LYS A 960 19.47 30.41 57.95
N LEU A 961 18.63 30.99 57.08
CA LEU A 961 17.18 30.84 56.70
C LEU A 961 16.99 31.12 55.18
N GLY A 962 15.89 30.74 54.51
CA GLY A 962 14.74 29.92 54.92
C GLY A 962 13.53 30.00 53.96
N ALA A 963 12.48 29.20 54.26
CA ALA A 963 11.08 29.25 53.82
C ALA A 963 10.72 29.04 52.32
N ASN A 964 9.65 28.29 51.96
CA ASN A 964 8.78 27.36 52.72
C ASN A 964 8.15 26.32 51.76
N CYS A 965 7.80 25.14 52.27
CA CYS A 965 7.03 24.09 51.55
C CYS A 965 5.54 24.10 52.02
N PRO A 966 4.59 23.34 51.41
CA PRO A 966 4.51 21.89 51.67
C PRO A 966 4.03 20.97 50.51
N ASP A 967 4.72 19.84 50.35
CA ASP A 967 4.28 18.42 50.43
C ASP A 967 2.93 17.90 49.85
N PRO A 968 2.83 16.58 49.49
CA PRO A 968 1.95 16.09 48.40
C PRO A 968 0.99 14.92 48.81
N VAL A 969 0.65 14.02 47.85
CA VAL A 969 -0.04 12.69 47.99
C VAL A 969 -1.60 12.73 47.98
N PRO A 970 -2.38 11.77 47.38
CA PRO A 970 -2.08 10.64 46.46
C PRO A 970 -2.98 10.49 45.18
N SER A 971 -2.49 9.69 44.23
CA SER A 971 -3.18 8.71 43.33
C SER A 971 -4.62 8.89 42.79
N LEU A 972 -4.76 8.65 41.47
CA LEU A 972 -5.62 7.56 40.97
C LEU A 972 -4.98 6.91 39.72
N PHE A 973 -5.11 5.59 39.56
CA PHE A 973 -4.61 4.82 38.40
C PHE A 973 -5.78 4.41 37.50
N VAL A 974 -5.59 4.49 36.17
CA VAL A 974 -6.39 3.76 35.18
C VAL A 974 -5.43 3.17 34.15
N LEU A 975 -5.45 1.84 33.96
CA LEU A 975 -4.71 1.20 32.88
C LEU A 975 -5.49 1.33 31.57
N VAL A 976 -4.77 1.59 30.47
CA VAL A 976 -5.23 1.26 29.13
C VAL A 976 -4.48 0.00 28.68
N LEU A 977 -5.22 -1.10 28.53
CA LEU A 977 -4.75 -2.36 27.95
C LEU A 977 -5.76 -2.81 26.89
N THR A 978 -5.48 -2.50 25.63
CA THR A 978 -6.26 -2.98 24.48
C THR A 978 -5.39 -3.06 23.23
N SER A 979 -4.70 -4.19 23.07
CA SER A 979 -4.20 -4.66 21.78
C SER A 979 -4.29 -6.19 21.75
N LEU A 980 -4.32 -6.78 20.55
CA LEU A 980 -4.50 -8.22 20.26
C LEU A 980 -5.87 -8.82 20.65
N ALA A 981 -6.82 -8.84 19.70
CA ALA A 981 -7.48 -10.06 19.19
C ALA A 981 -8.71 -9.74 18.31
N SER A 982 -8.71 -10.20 17.04
CA SER A 982 -9.91 -10.65 16.30
C SER A 982 -9.54 -11.08 14.86
N ALA A 983 -9.42 -12.38 14.61
CA ALA A 983 -9.48 -13.01 13.29
C ALA A 983 -9.63 -14.53 13.48
N ALA A 984 -10.54 -15.17 12.71
CA ALA A 984 -10.91 -16.59 12.78
C ALA A 984 -11.55 -17.03 14.13
N ASP A 985 -12.50 -17.97 14.20
CA ASP A 985 -13.18 -18.79 13.17
C ASP A 985 -14.68 -18.94 13.53
N LEU A 986 -15.51 -19.26 12.53
CA LEU A 986 -16.81 -19.90 12.78
C LEU A 986 -17.23 -20.79 11.60
N VAL A 987 -17.02 -22.10 11.75
CA VAL A 987 -17.52 -23.14 10.83
C VAL A 987 -18.67 -23.88 11.50
N SER A 988 -19.86 -23.78 10.92
CA SER A 988 -21.01 -24.58 11.34
C SER A 988 -21.01 -25.93 10.63
N ALA A 989 -21.10 -27.02 11.42
CA ALA A 989 -21.36 -28.36 10.92
C ALA A 989 -22.66 -28.89 11.56
N GLU A 990 -23.72 -29.03 10.77
CA GLU A 990 -24.87 -29.84 11.14
C GLU A 990 -24.65 -31.29 10.70
N ILE A 991 -25.07 -32.26 11.52
CA ILE A 991 -25.89 -33.38 11.06
C ILE A 991 -26.58 -34.08 12.25
N GLN A 992 -27.91 -34.17 12.15
CA GLN A 992 -28.83 -35.17 12.71
C GLN A 992 -28.58 -35.76 14.12
N LEU A 993 -29.60 -35.62 14.98
CA LEU A 993 -30.08 -36.76 15.78
C LEU A 993 -31.62 -36.70 15.95
N ASN A 994 -32.23 -37.85 16.25
CA ASN A 994 -33.68 -38.07 16.08
C ASN A 994 -34.55 -37.64 17.27
N LEU A 995 -35.78 -37.21 16.97
CA LEU A 995 -36.90 -37.18 17.92
C LEU A 995 -37.35 -38.62 18.28
N PRO A 996 -37.88 -38.85 19.50
CA PRO A 996 -39.35 -38.88 19.60
C PRO A 996 -39.98 -38.36 20.92
N GLN A 997 -41.00 -37.52 20.77
CA GLN A 997 -42.35 -37.57 21.41
C GLN A 997 -42.60 -37.44 22.94
N VAL A 998 -43.80 -36.90 23.26
CA VAL A 998 -44.71 -37.20 24.42
C VAL A 998 -44.29 -36.71 25.83
N THR A 999 -45.13 -36.10 26.70
CA THR A 999 -46.41 -35.33 26.64
C THR A 999 -46.68 -34.61 27.99
N GLN A 1000 -47.50 -33.54 27.98
CA GLN A 1000 -48.27 -32.96 29.13
C GLN A 1000 -47.43 -32.28 30.27
N ILE A 1001 -47.75 -31.12 30.90
CA ILE A 1001 -49.00 -30.40 31.30
C ILE A 1001 -49.63 -31.03 32.58
N PRO A 1002 -50.14 -30.31 33.63
CA PRO A 1002 -50.35 -28.85 33.85
C PRO A 1002 -49.99 -28.23 35.25
N ARG A 1003 -50.11 -26.88 35.38
CA ARG A 1003 -50.68 -26.09 36.55
C ARG A 1003 -49.92 -26.03 37.91
N VAL A 1004 -50.09 -25.01 38.79
CA VAL A 1004 -50.53 -23.59 38.67
C VAL A 1004 -50.21 -22.79 39.97
N LEU A 1005 -49.87 -21.49 39.85
CA LEU A 1005 -50.26 -20.32 40.71
C LEU A 1005 -49.28 -19.14 40.48
N GLY A 1006 -49.77 -17.89 40.53
CA GLY A 1006 -48.90 -16.68 40.50
C GLY A 1006 -49.31 -15.58 39.51
N THR A 1007 -50.33 -14.79 39.86
CA THR A 1007 -50.77 -13.55 39.17
C THR A 1007 -49.62 -12.51 39.18
N VAL A 1008 -49.42 -11.64 38.16
CA VAL A 1008 -50.12 -10.33 37.99
C VAL A 1008 -49.87 -9.70 36.60
N LEU A 1009 -50.98 -9.26 35.96
CA LEU A 1009 -51.15 -8.26 34.87
C LEU A 1009 -50.43 -8.40 33.50
N ARG A 1010 -51.05 -7.80 32.47
CA ARG A 1010 -50.72 -7.92 31.04
C ARG A 1010 -51.34 -6.77 30.20
N THR A 1011 -50.60 -6.29 29.19
CA THR A 1011 -51.13 -5.75 27.90
C THR A 1011 -51.87 -4.36 27.94
N PRO A 1012 -52.32 -3.73 26.82
CA PRO A 1012 -51.61 -2.56 26.25
C PRO A 1012 -52.52 -1.35 25.84
N PRO A 1013 -52.59 -0.90 24.56
CA PRO A 1013 -52.02 0.35 24.01
C PRO A 1013 -53.08 1.46 23.76
N LEU A 1014 -52.70 2.56 23.08
CA LEU A 1014 -53.63 3.29 22.19
C LEU A 1014 -52.90 4.20 21.17
N ALA A 1015 -53.63 4.69 20.16
CA ALA A 1015 -53.26 5.73 19.20
C ALA A 1015 -54.51 6.54 18.76
N GLU A 1016 -54.31 7.79 18.32
CA GLU A 1016 -55.32 8.68 17.67
C GLU A 1016 -56.56 9.06 18.54
N LEU A 1017 -57.51 9.97 18.21
CA LEU A 1017 -57.82 10.85 17.04
C LEU A 1017 -58.75 12.03 17.53
N ILE A 1018 -59.11 13.00 16.65
CA ILE A 1018 -60.27 13.96 16.75
C ILE A 1018 -60.14 15.17 17.73
N SER A 1019 -60.63 16.40 17.48
CA SER A 1019 -60.83 17.22 16.24
C SER A 1019 -61.21 18.70 16.56
N HIS A 1020 -61.01 19.59 15.56
CA HIS A 1020 -61.81 20.80 15.22
C HIS A 1020 -61.86 22.12 16.06
N LYS A 1021 -61.55 23.21 15.32
CA LYS A 1021 -62.26 24.52 15.17
C LYS A 1021 -61.96 25.74 16.09
N SER A 1022 -61.20 26.65 15.46
CA SER A 1022 -61.56 28.06 15.15
C SER A 1022 -61.19 29.23 16.10
N ASN A 1023 -60.57 30.23 15.47
CA ASN A 1023 -60.60 31.69 15.74
C ASN A 1023 -60.40 32.23 17.17
N SER A 1024 -59.26 32.89 17.40
CA SER A 1024 -59.25 34.33 17.75
C SER A 1024 -57.86 34.96 17.52
N ARG A 1025 -57.77 36.29 17.65
CA ARG A 1025 -56.66 37.15 17.18
C ARG A 1025 -55.66 37.52 18.28
N ASN A 1026 -54.56 38.14 17.83
CA ASN A 1026 -53.69 39.13 18.50
C ASN A 1026 -52.31 38.66 19.01
N THR A 1027 -51.31 39.26 18.37
CA THR A 1027 -49.89 39.42 18.70
C THR A 1027 -49.65 40.38 19.89
N PRO A 1028 -48.40 40.55 20.38
CA PRO A 1028 -47.29 39.59 20.49
C PRO A 1028 -46.58 39.64 21.86
N HIS A 1029 -45.80 38.61 22.23
CA HIS A 1029 -44.47 38.79 22.86
C HIS A 1029 -43.72 37.46 23.09
N ASN A 1030 -42.42 37.49 22.78
CA ASN A 1030 -41.30 36.70 23.33
C ASN A 1030 -41.24 35.16 23.18
N THR A 1031 -39.98 34.69 23.18
CA THR A 1031 -39.49 33.29 23.20
C THR A 1031 -39.82 32.41 21.99
N VAL A 1032 -38.83 32.26 21.11
CA VAL A 1032 -38.57 31.01 20.37
C VAL A 1032 -37.33 30.39 20.99
N GLN A 1033 -37.42 29.09 21.32
CA GLN A 1033 -36.30 28.25 21.75
C GLN A 1033 -36.21 27.08 20.77
N GLU A 1034 -35.02 26.48 20.65
CA GLU A 1034 -34.78 25.21 19.94
C GLU A 1034 -35.06 25.17 18.43
N GLN A 1035 -34.05 25.53 17.63
CA GLN A 1035 -33.53 24.64 16.57
C GLN A 1035 -32.19 25.18 16.02
N LEU A 1036 -31.10 24.46 16.31
CA LEU A 1036 -29.80 24.53 15.62
C LEU A 1036 -28.86 23.49 16.29
N SER A 1037 -28.16 22.66 15.53
CA SER A 1037 -27.16 21.76 16.14
C SER A 1037 -25.96 21.42 15.22
N ARG A 1038 -24.84 21.13 15.87
CA ARG A 1038 -23.57 20.59 15.36
C ARG A 1038 -22.72 21.42 14.38
N ALA A 1039 -23.28 22.15 13.41
CA ALA A 1039 -22.46 22.98 12.51
C ALA A 1039 -21.86 24.22 13.20
N THR A 1040 -22.62 24.89 14.07
CA THR A 1040 -22.27 26.22 14.60
C THR A 1040 -21.14 26.22 15.64
N ILE A 1041 -20.85 25.06 16.27
CA ILE A 1041 -19.96 24.98 17.44
C ILE A 1041 -18.50 25.25 17.05
N PHE A 1042 -18.00 24.63 15.98
CA PHE A 1042 -16.61 24.83 15.53
C PHE A 1042 -16.32 26.28 15.12
N SER A 1043 -17.23 26.91 14.35
CA SER A 1043 -17.10 28.32 13.95
C SER A 1043 -17.09 29.26 15.16
N SER A 1044 -17.96 28.99 16.16
CA SER A 1044 -18.02 29.76 17.41
C SER A 1044 -16.71 29.68 18.21
N CYS A 1045 -16.13 28.48 18.34
CA CYS A 1045 -14.85 28.29 19.05
C CYS A 1045 -13.69 29.00 18.34
N HIS A 1046 -13.62 28.94 17.00
CA HIS A 1046 -12.55 29.59 16.26
C HIS A 1046 -12.63 31.12 16.36
N HIS A 1047 -13.84 31.69 16.32
CA HIS A 1047 -14.04 33.13 16.53
C HIS A 1047 -13.68 33.57 17.96
N PHE A 1048 -13.97 32.75 18.97
CA PHE A 1048 -13.64 33.03 20.38
C PHE A 1048 -12.13 33.03 20.66
N ILE A 1049 -11.36 32.17 19.99
CA ILE A 1049 -9.88 32.14 20.09
C ILE A 1049 -9.25 33.42 19.50
N MET A 1050 -9.86 33.97 18.43
CA MET A 1050 -9.35 35.12 17.68
C MET A 1050 -9.68 36.50 18.29
N LEU A 1051 -10.42 36.56 19.41
CA LEU A 1051 -10.71 37.82 20.12
C LEU A 1051 -9.50 38.32 20.93
N ASP A 1052 -9.26 39.63 20.88
CA ASP A 1052 -8.26 40.32 21.71
C ASP A 1052 -8.64 40.26 23.20
N ASP A 1053 -7.69 39.95 24.07
CA ASP A 1053 -7.94 39.68 25.49
C ASP A 1053 -8.47 40.91 26.24
N GLN A 1054 -8.19 42.12 25.75
CA GLN A 1054 -8.75 43.36 26.32
C GLN A 1054 -10.27 43.49 26.12
N GLN A 1055 -10.88 42.66 25.27
CA GLN A 1055 -12.33 42.65 24.98
C GLN A 1055 -13.09 41.56 25.75
N LEU A 1056 -12.39 40.67 26.46
CA LEU A 1056 -12.99 39.54 27.17
C LEU A 1056 -13.17 39.81 28.68
N PRO A 1057 -14.35 39.50 29.28
CA PRO A 1057 -14.52 39.51 30.72
C PRO A 1057 -13.53 38.56 31.44
N PRO A 1058 -13.05 38.88 32.66
CA PRO A 1058 -12.00 38.10 33.33
C PRO A 1058 -12.30 36.59 33.52
N ARG A 1059 -13.57 36.20 33.66
CA ARG A 1059 -13.99 34.79 33.74
C ARG A 1059 -13.83 34.01 32.42
N LEU A 1060 -13.78 34.70 31.28
CA LEU A 1060 -13.64 34.11 29.95
C LEU A 1060 -12.17 34.10 29.47
N GLN A 1061 -11.34 35.03 29.94
CA GLN A 1061 -9.88 34.98 29.75
C GLN A 1061 -9.28 33.67 30.32
N VAL A 1062 -9.68 33.28 31.54
CA VAL A 1062 -9.25 32.01 32.16
C VAL A 1062 -9.67 30.78 31.33
N ALA A 1063 -10.87 30.79 30.75
CA ALA A 1063 -11.32 29.71 29.87
C ALA A 1063 -10.48 29.63 28.58
N LYS A 1064 -10.07 30.77 28.01
CA LYS A 1064 -9.21 30.84 26.82
C LYS A 1064 -7.81 30.26 27.09
N CYS A 1065 -7.21 30.55 28.24
CA CYS A 1065 -5.93 29.93 28.64
C CYS A 1065 -6.04 28.41 28.78
N ASN A 1066 -7.06 27.90 29.48
CA ASN A 1066 -7.26 26.46 29.65
C ASN A 1066 -7.47 25.72 28.32
N ILE A 1067 -8.05 26.37 27.31
CA ILE A 1067 -8.18 25.78 25.97
C ILE A 1067 -6.80 25.71 25.27
N TYR A 1068 -5.97 26.74 25.38
CA TYR A 1068 -4.61 26.74 24.83
C TYR A 1068 -3.70 25.68 25.46
N GLU A 1069 -3.71 25.51 26.78
CA GLU A 1069 -2.89 24.49 27.45
C GLU A 1069 -3.27 23.05 27.06
N ASN A 1070 -4.57 22.78 26.84
CA ASN A 1070 -5.03 21.47 26.36
C ASN A 1070 -4.76 21.24 24.86
N TRP A 1071 -4.57 22.29 24.07
CA TRP A 1071 -4.22 22.20 22.63
C TRP A 1071 -2.71 22.11 22.38
N LEU A 1072 -1.89 22.30 23.42
CA LEU A 1072 -0.43 22.08 23.42
C LEU A 1072 -0.03 20.72 24.03
N HIS A 1073 -1.01 19.92 24.45
CA HIS A 1073 -0.85 18.58 25.03
C HIS A 1073 -1.47 17.46 24.19
N TYR A 1074 -1.90 17.77 22.96
CA TYR A 1074 -2.28 16.86 21.88
C TYR A 1074 -1.29 17.03 20.71
#